data_AF-A0A519IE72-F1
#
_entry.id   AF-A0A519IE72-F1
#
_cell.length_a   1.000
_cell.length_b   1.000
_cell.length_c   1.000
_cell.angle_alpha   90.00
_cell.angle_beta   90.00
_cell.angle_gamma   90.00
#
_symmetry.space_group_name_H-M   'P 1'
#
loop_
_entity.id
_entity.type
_entity.pdbx_description
1 polymer ?
#
loop_
_entity_poly.entity_id
_entity_poly.type
_entity_poly.pdbx_seq_one_letter_code
_entity_poly.pdbx_strand_id
1 'polypeptide(L)'
;MKFSLAAVAFTLLAGCDNSPHPHGAERENTLYMAFAERSPRYLDPTSSYAAPESTYVYEISEPPYGYHPLKRPYALIPRAAEALAKPYYLDAQGRRLPDDAPDAQIAEAVYDVPIRRGLKWSPHPAFAKDAKGDYLYHHLKPGDLGDKRSPFEFEHLATREVVAEDFVYALKRHASPRLEAPVAAVFSEHVIGLHDYMALLKRESDKQLAGLPENLADKPFLDLRKWPLAGAVAVNDHLLRIRLKGRYPQWQYWLATAFTASIPWELDAFYAQPGMAANSMSWNQWPVGSGPFMMTEYVQDRRHVMSRNPHYRPDTYPCDGSPGDAEAGLLADCGKRVPFIEKVVAINVKEKVPIKELFKQGYLDLPEMDRTDWGVTLGVDRDDSDDVEAFYEARGFKLPMTVDITNWYMGFNWMDPVVGKGDTPEQQRRNRALRQAISIAIDWEEGYGRIFRDKGGDAAHGIIPPGVFGSKEGQPGEFNPVTHRLVNGKVERRPLEDAFKLMQEAGYPGGRDVKTGKPLVLNYDFQRVVTPELRAENDWLVRQFAKLGIQLDIRATDYNQFQEKVLKGKHQIFWWGWFADYPDAENFLFLLYGPNAKSVTQGENTANYVNPEFDRLYRKLQSLEDGPAKAQVMAQMNDIVRQDAPWAWGYWSYSALAFQHWVYNGKPGVVVRDRARYLRVDAQERAQKVAEWNHPVWWPLLALAAGGLAVFIATRRAWRARETATALAGT
;
A
#
# COMPACT_ATOMS: atom_id res chain seq x y z
N MET A 1 20.17 -51.71 22.77
CA MET A 1 20.53 -50.65 21.79
C MET A 1 19.36 -50.12 20.98
N LYS A 2 18.50 -50.93 20.32
CA LYS A 2 17.39 -50.41 19.49
C LYS A 2 16.25 -49.71 20.27
N PHE A 3 15.95 -50.15 21.50
CA PHE A 3 14.96 -49.47 22.36
C PHE A 3 15.44 -48.11 22.90
N SER A 4 16.74 -47.94 23.11
CA SER A 4 17.33 -46.68 23.59
C SER A 4 17.32 -45.60 22.51
N LEU A 5 17.45 -45.96 21.22
CA LEU A 5 17.31 -45.00 20.12
C LEU A 5 15.86 -44.51 19.94
N ALA A 6 14.86 -45.38 20.15
CA ALA A 6 13.46 -44.98 20.04
C ALA A 6 13.03 -44.06 21.19
N ALA A 7 13.49 -44.32 22.42
CA ALA A 7 13.24 -43.43 23.55
C ALA A 7 13.91 -42.05 23.37
N VAL A 8 15.14 -42.02 22.82
CA VAL A 8 15.86 -40.78 22.49
C VAL A 8 15.13 -40.00 21.37
N ALA A 9 14.62 -40.70 20.35
CA ALA A 9 13.82 -40.08 19.29
C ALA A 9 12.49 -39.49 19.81
N PHE A 10 11.83 -40.16 20.77
CA PHE A 10 10.60 -39.64 21.41
C PHE A 10 10.87 -38.43 22.32
N THR A 11 12.00 -38.38 23.04
CA THR A 11 12.40 -37.18 23.80
C THR A 11 12.83 -36.02 22.91
N LEU A 12 13.34 -36.28 21.70
CA LEU A 12 13.69 -35.23 20.73
C LEU A 12 12.45 -34.59 20.09
N LEU A 13 11.36 -35.35 19.91
CA LEU A 13 10.07 -34.82 19.44
C LEU A 13 9.31 -34.03 20.51
N ALA A 14 9.67 -34.20 21.79
CA ALA A 14 9.09 -33.47 22.93
C ALA A 14 9.68 -32.05 23.12
N GLY A 15 10.74 -31.69 22.39
CA GLY A 15 11.39 -30.38 22.54
C GLY A 15 11.05 -29.36 21.46
N CYS A 16 10.23 -29.70 20.48
CA CYS A 16 9.94 -28.83 19.35
C CYS A 16 8.90 -27.77 19.73
N ASP A 17 9.38 -26.62 20.18
CA ASP A 17 8.62 -25.37 20.13
C ASP A 17 8.48 -24.93 18.66
N ASN A 18 7.24 -24.64 18.23
CA ASN A 18 6.93 -24.15 16.88
C ASN A 18 7.16 -22.64 16.74
N SER A 19 7.59 -21.96 17.81
CA SER A 19 7.95 -20.54 17.76
C SER A 19 9.02 -20.27 16.69
N PRO A 20 8.77 -19.35 15.74
CA PRO A 20 9.76 -18.94 14.76
C PRO A 20 10.79 -17.95 15.35
N HIS A 21 10.64 -17.57 16.62
CA HIS A 21 11.48 -16.58 17.30
C HIS A 21 12.40 -17.25 18.33
N PRO A 22 13.55 -16.62 18.67
CA PRO A 22 14.41 -17.12 19.74
C PRO A 22 13.65 -17.28 21.07
N HIS A 23 14.01 -18.27 21.87
CA HIS A 23 13.40 -18.49 23.18
C HIS A 23 13.53 -17.23 24.07
N GLY A 24 12.41 -16.75 24.64
CA GLY A 24 12.36 -15.54 25.45
C GLY A 24 11.98 -14.27 24.67
N ALA A 25 11.96 -14.33 23.33
CA ALA A 25 11.57 -13.23 22.45
C ALA A 25 10.16 -12.70 22.76
N GLU A 26 9.26 -13.56 23.25
CA GLU A 26 7.89 -13.18 23.62
C GLU A 26 7.84 -12.07 24.70
N ARG A 27 8.91 -11.90 25.49
CA ARG A 27 9.03 -10.87 26.54
C ARG A 27 9.68 -9.56 26.07
N GLU A 28 10.18 -9.48 24.83
CA GLU A 28 10.86 -8.29 24.33
C GLU A 28 9.88 -7.17 23.95
N ASN A 29 10.27 -5.90 24.07
CA ASN A 29 9.50 -4.78 23.50
C ASN A 29 9.71 -4.68 21.97
N THR A 30 9.28 -5.73 21.28
CA THR A 30 9.46 -5.98 19.85
C THR A 30 8.11 -6.25 19.23
N LEU A 31 7.86 -5.67 18.06
CA LEU A 31 6.72 -5.98 17.21
C LEU A 31 7.08 -7.09 16.22
N TYR A 32 6.37 -8.21 16.25
CA TYR A 32 6.57 -9.35 15.37
C TYR A 32 5.53 -9.40 14.25
N MET A 33 5.99 -9.48 13.01
CA MET A 33 5.15 -9.61 11.81
C MET A 33 5.78 -10.60 10.81
N ALA A 34 5.00 -11.00 9.81
CA ALA A 34 5.49 -11.74 8.66
C ALA A 34 5.68 -10.82 7.43
N PHE A 35 6.32 -11.37 6.40
CA PHE A 35 6.20 -10.93 5.03
C PHE A 35 6.08 -12.17 4.12
N ALA A 36 5.08 -12.19 3.24
CA ALA A 36 4.78 -13.37 2.42
C ALA A 36 5.65 -13.49 1.16
N GLU A 37 6.13 -12.38 0.63
CA GLU A 37 6.88 -12.35 -0.62
C GLU A 37 8.39 -12.55 -0.41
N ARG A 38 9.15 -12.32 -1.47
CA ARG A 38 10.59 -12.04 -1.37
C ARG A 38 10.85 -10.79 -0.54
N SER A 39 12.08 -10.62 -0.07
CA SER A 39 12.52 -9.38 0.54
C SER A 39 12.26 -8.19 -0.40
N PRO A 40 12.00 -6.98 0.15
CA PRO A 40 11.82 -5.76 -0.64
C PRO A 40 12.93 -5.59 -1.67
N ARG A 41 12.55 -5.29 -2.92
CA ARG A 41 13.52 -5.06 -4.01
C ARG A 41 14.21 -3.72 -3.82
N TYR A 42 13.44 -2.69 -3.47
CA TYR A 42 13.94 -1.36 -3.23
C TYR A 42 13.69 -0.91 -1.80
N LEU A 43 14.76 -0.50 -1.12
CA LEU A 43 14.70 0.26 0.13
C LEU A 43 15.29 1.68 -0.02
N ASP A 44 15.79 2.03 -1.22
CA ASP A 44 16.10 3.41 -1.59
C ASP A 44 14.80 4.24 -1.70
N PRO A 45 14.64 5.36 -0.98
CA PRO A 45 13.46 6.21 -1.06
C PRO A 45 13.14 6.77 -2.46
N THR A 46 14.14 6.88 -3.34
CA THR A 46 13.97 7.33 -4.74
C THR A 46 13.33 6.24 -5.60
N SER A 47 13.61 4.96 -5.31
CA SER A 47 13.20 3.81 -6.12
C SER A 47 12.02 3.04 -5.55
N SER A 48 11.81 3.09 -4.22
CA SER A 48 10.74 2.38 -3.53
C SER A 48 9.36 2.92 -3.90
N TYR A 49 8.47 2.04 -4.35
CA TYR A 49 7.09 2.39 -4.71
C TYR A 49 6.06 1.34 -4.25
N ALA A 50 6.47 0.09 -4.02
CA ALA A 50 5.55 -0.97 -3.65
C ALA A 50 5.12 -0.92 -2.17
N ALA A 51 3.95 -1.47 -1.86
CA ALA A 51 3.45 -1.55 -0.48
C ALA A 51 4.38 -2.32 0.47
N PRO A 52 4.96 -3.49 0.08
CA PRO A 52 5.92 -4.21 0.93
C PRO A 52 7.19 -3.41 1.22
N GLU A 53 7.61 -2.52 0.31
CA GLU A 53 8.77 -1.64 0.48
C GLU A 53 8.45 -0.51 1.46
N SER A 54 7.22 0.03 1.37
CA SER A 54 6.75 1.14 2.21
C SER A 54 6.78 0.81 3.71
N THR A 55 6.53 -0.45 4.09
CA THR A 55 6.66 -0.99 5.46
C THR A 55 8.00 -0.65 6.11
N TYR A 56 9.07 -0.55 5.33
CA TYR A 56 10.42 -0.29 5.84
C TYR A 56 10.84 1.16 5.58
N VAL A 57 10.64 1.66 4.35
CA VAL A 57 11.16 2.96 3.92
C VAL A 57 10.58 4.11 4.75
N TYR A 58 9.29 4.08 5.08
CA TYR A 58 8.65 5.14 5.86
C TYR A 58 8.98 5.11 7.36
N GLU A 59 9.46 3.97 7.86
CA GLU A 59 9.95 3.82 9.25
C GLU A 59 11.40 4.28 9.40
N ILE A 60 12.17 4.24 8.31
CA ILE A 60 13.60 4.58 8.28
C ILE A 60 13.83 6.01 7.81
N SER A 61 13.14 6.45 6.75
CA SER A 61 13.31 7.76 6.13
C SER A 61 12.14 8.69 6.45
N GLU A 62 12.42 10.00 6.58
CA GLU A 62 11.38 11.00 6.87
C GLU A 62 11.21 11.97 5.71
N PRO A 63 10.05 11.96 5.03
CA PRO A 63 9.67 13.06 4.16
C PRO A 63 9.40 14.36 4.96
N PRO A 64 9.38 15.53 4.27
CA PRO A 64 9.06 16.80 4.90
C PRO A 64 7.75 16.76 5.70
N TYR A 65 6.70 16.17 5.14
CA TYR A 65 5.39 16.01 5.75
C TYR A 65 5.05 14.54 5.99
N GLY A 66 3.94 14.30 6.66
CA GLY A 66 3.33 12.99 6.81
C GLY A 66 1.85 13.17 7.11
N TYR A 67 1.16 12.11 7.48
CA TYR A 67 -0.26 12.16 7.78
C TYR A 67 -0.50 11.94 9.28
N HIS A 68 -1.49 12.65 9.81
CA HIS A 68 -1.97 12.43 11.15
C HIS A 68 -2.46 10.98 11.28
N PRO A 69 -1.96 10.17 12.23
CA PRO A 69 -2.26 8.73 12.25
C PRO A 69 -3.76 8.46 12.49
N LEU A 70 -4.40 9.33 13.29
CA LEU A 70 -5.79 9.15 13.72
C LEU A 70 -6.86 9.92 12.92
N LYS A 71 -6.56 11.06 12.29
CA LYS A 71 -7.61 11.90 11.69
C LYS A 71 -8.09 11.36 10.35
N ARG A 72 -9.40 11.45 10.13
CA ARG A 72 -10.14 11.20 8.88
C ARG A 72 -11.14 12.35 8.68
N PRO A 73 -11.19 13.02 7.51
CA PRO A 73 -10.28 12.90 6.36
C PRO A 73 -8.80 13.07 6.75
N TYR A 74 -7.90 12.46 5.97
CA TYR A 74 -6.47 12.50 6.30
C TYR A 74 -5.96 13.95 6.32
N ALA A 75 -5.25 14.30 7.39
CA ALA A 75 -4.67 15.62 7.58
C ALA A 75 -3.15 15.54 7.47
N LEU A 76 -2.55 16.41 6.67
CA LEU A 76 -1.09 16.56 6.65
C LEU A 76 -0.58 17.10 7.98
N ILE A 77 0.59 16.63 8.40
CA ILE A 77 1.33 17.11 9.56
C ILE A 77 2.81 17.29 9.22
N PRO A 78 3.51 18.24 9.87
CA PRO A 78 4.95 18.41 9.68
C PRO A 78 5.72 17.20 10.23
N ARG A 79 6.65 16.64 9.45
CA ARG A 79 7.55 15.54 9.83
C ARG A 79 9.00 16.04 9.86
N ALA A 80 9.76 15.88 8.79
CA ALA A 80 11.10 16.49 8.73
C ALA A 80 11.04 18.02 8.56
N ALA A 81 9.93 18.56 8.05
CA ALA A 81 9.66 20.00 8.07
C ALA A 81 9.17 20.46 9.45
N GLU A 82 9.46 21.70 9.81
CA GLU A 82 9.00 22.34 11.04
C GLU A 82 7.52 22.71 10.98
N ALA A 83 7.05 23.09 9.79
CA ALA A 83 5.66 23.45 9.52
C ALA A 83 5.26 23.07 8.08
N LEU A 84 3.96 23.00 7.81
CA LEU A 84 3.45 22.88 6.44
C LEU A 84 3.64 24.21 5.71
N ALA A 85 4.46 24.22 4.66
CA ALA A 85 4.70 25.39 3.83
C ALA A 85 3.49 25.67 2.94
N LYS A 86 3.02 26.92 2.97
CA LYS A 86 2.07 27.43 1.99
C LYS A 86 2.86 27.96 0.79
N PRO A 87 2.50 27.54 -0.45
CA PRO A 87 3.19 28.05 -1.62
C PRO A 87 2.90 29.52 -1.83
N TYR A 88 3.72 30.13 -2.65
CA TYR A 88 3.43 31.43 -3.20
C TYR A 88 3.67 31.53 -4.69
N TYR A 89 3.02 32.49 -5.32
CA TYR A 89 2.96 32.55 -6.78
C TYR A 89 3.76 33.72 -7.35
N LEU A 90 4.45 33.45 -8.45
CA LEU A 90 5.22 34.43 -9.21
C LEU A 90 4.72 34.47 -10.66
N ASP A 91 4.72 35.67 -11.25
CA ASP A 91 4.52 35.84 -12.68
C ASP A 91 5.80 35.52 -13.49
N ALA A 92 5.71 35.62 -14.81
CA ALA A 92 6.83 35.35 -15.71
C ALA A 92 8.02 36.33 -15.56
N GLN A 93 7.83 37.44 -14.83
CA GLN A 93 8.87 38.41 -14.51
C GLN A 93 9.41 38.22 -13.08
N GLY A 94 8.96 37.19 -12.35
CA GLY A 94 9.37 36.91 -10.99
C GLY A 94 8.71 37.82 -9.93
N ARG A 95 7.62 38.53 -10.28
CA ARG A 95 6.89 39.38 -9.34
C ARG A 95 5.85 38.56 -8.58
N ARG A 96 5.70 38.87 -7.29
CA ARG A 96 4.73 38.22 -6.41
C ARG A 96 3.30 38.51 -6.86
N LEU A 97 2.50 37.45 -6.95
CA LEU A 97 1.07 37.51 -7.22
C LEU A 97 0.24 37.28 -5.94
N PRO A 98 -1.00 37.76 -5.89
CA PRO A 98 -1.99 37.34 -4.89
C PRO A 98 -2.24 35.83 -4.90
N ASP A 99 -2.66 35.26 -3.77
CA ASP A 99 -2.89 33.81 -3.65
C ASP A 99 -4.05 33.31 -4.54
N ASP A 100 -5.00 34.20 -4.85
CA ASP A 100 -6.15 33.97 -5.73
C ASP A 100 -5.92 34.37 -7.20
N ALA A 101 -4.67 34.66 -7.59
CA ALA A 101 -4.35 35.04 -8.95
C ALA A 101 -4.78 33.96 -9.98
N PRO A 102 -5.31 34.36 -11.16
CA PRO A 102 -5.67 33.43 -12.21
C PRO A 102 -4.47 32.58 -12.66
N ASP A 103 -4.68 31.28 -12.88
CA ASP A 103 -3.59 30.35 -13.24
C ASP A 103 -2.80 30.78 -14.48
N ALA A 104 -3.46 31.42 -15.45
CA ALA A 104 -2.82 31.93 -16.67
C ALA A 104 -1.75 33.02 -16.40
N GLN A 105 -1.76 33.65 -15.22
CA GLN A 105 -0.77 34.64 -14.80
C GLN A 105 0.37 34.02 -13.98
N ILE A 106 0.16 32.84 -13.39
CA ILE A 106 1.11 32.17 -12.50
C ILE A 106 2.11 31.40 -13.36
N ALA A 107 3.34 31.92 -13.45
CA ALA A 107 4.44 31.20 -14.07
C ALA A 107 5.05 30.17 -13.12
N GLU A 108 5.12 30.49 -11.82
CA GLU A 108 5.74 29.63 -10.82
C GLU A 108 4.97 29.57 -9.51
N ALA A 109 4.93 28.38 -8.91
CA ALA A 109 4.62 28.20 -7.49
C ALA A 109 5.91 27.89 -6.73
N VAL A 110 6.14 28.59 -5.62
CA VAL A 110 7.34 28.46 -4.79
C VAL A 110 6.97 27.99 -3.39
N TYR A 111 7.55 26.87 -2.98
CA TYR A 111 7.42 26.30 -1.65
C TYR A 111 8.71 26.55 -0.87
N ASP A 112 8.64 27.39 0.17
CA ASP A 112 9.70 27.57 1.15
C ASP A 112 9.42 26.68 2.36
N VAL A 113 10.03 25.49 2.37
CA VAL A 113 9.83 24.45 3.36
C VAL A 113 10.86 24.60 4.49
N PRO A 114 10.45 25.00 5.70
CA PRO A 114 11.36 25.07 6.83
C PRO A 114 11.71 23.65 7.31
N ILE A 115 12.99 23.28 7.28
CA ILE A 115 13.46 21.96 7.73
C ILE A 115 13.77 22.04 9.23
N ARG A 116 13.34 21.04 9.99
CA ARG A 116 13.59 21.01 11.44
C ARG A 116 15.09 20.98 11.72
N ARG A 117 15.47 21.73 12.74
CA ARG A 117 16.82 21.71 13.33
C ARG A 117 17.00 20.47 14.19
N GLY A 118 18.23 19.97 14.25
CA GLY A 118 18.64 18.85 15.10
C GLY A 118 18.17 17.47 14.62
N LEU A 119 17.58 17.36 13.43
CA LEU A 119 17.35 16.06 12.79
C LEU A 119 18.70 15.40 12.53
N LYS A 120 18.83 14.12 12.85
CA LYS A 120 20.09 13.38 12.70
C LYS A 120 19.86 12.08 11.94
N TRP A 121 20.83 11.73 11.11
CA TRP A 121 20.87 10.42 10.47
C TRP A 121 21.02 9.30 11.50
N SER A 122 20.58 8.11 11.15
CA SER A 122 20.97 6.90 11.86
C SER A 122 22.50 6.70 11.76
N PRO A 123 23.14 6.08 12.78
CA PRO A 123 24.57 5.82 12.77
C PRO A 123 25.01 5.01 11.54
N HIS A 124 26.02 5.48 10.82
CA HIS A 124 26.52 4.81 9.61
C HIS A 124 28.01 5.12 9.36
N PRO A 125 28.82 4.19 8.79
CA PRO A 125 30.22 4.44 8.45
C PRO A 125 30.40 5.59 7.44
N ALA A 126 29.43 5.83 6.55
CA ALA A 126 29.49 6.91 5.57
C ALA A 126 29.68 8.30 6.19
N PHE A 127 29.36 8.49 7.48
CA PHE A 127 29.54 9.76 8.18
C PHE A 127 30.81 9.81 9.04
N ALA A 128 31.52 8.70 9.17
CA ALA A 128 32.66 8.58 10.07
C ALA A 128 33.85 9.39 9.53
N LYS A 129 34.41 10.25 10.38
CA LYS A 129 35.53 11.14 10.06
C LYS A 129 36.67 10.95 11.04
N ASP A 130 37.88 11.18 10.58
CA ASP A 130 39.06 11.21 11.44
C ASP A 130 39.16 12.55 12.20
N ALA A 131 40.22 12.70 13.01
CA ALA A 131 40.45 13.91 13.78
C ALA A 131 40.75 15.16 12.92
N LYS A 132 41.08 14.99 11.63
CA LYS A 132 41.30 16.09 10.67
C LYS A 132 40.03 16.48 9.92
N GLY A 133 38.97 15.68 10.04
CA GLY A 133 37.70 15.89 9.36
C GLY A 133 37.57 15.15 8.03
N ASP A 134 38.55 14.30 7.68
CA ASP A 134 38.53 13.48 6.47
C ASP A 134 37.65 12.24 6.68
N TYR A 135 36.89 11.84 5.66
CA TYR A 135 36.03 10.65 5.74
C TYR A 135 36.87 9.38 5.79
N LEU A 136 36.64 8.56 6.82
CA LEU A 136 37.39 7.32 7.06
C LEU A 136 37.15 6.26 5.98
N TYR A 137 35.94 6.22 5.42
CA TYR A 137 35.50 5.12 4.55
C TYR A 137 34.98 5.58 3.19
N HIS A 138 35.49 6.69 2.63
CA HIS A 138 35.11 7.18 1.28
C HIS A 138 36.16 6.88 0.20
N HIS A 139 37.28 6.27 0.58
CA HIS A 139 38.42 5.98 -0.30
C HIS A 139 38.92 4.53 -0.18
N LEU A 140 37.99 3.58 -0.04
CA LEU A 140 38.29 2.14 -0.01
C LEU A 140 38.88 1.68 -1.35
N LYS A 141 39.99 0.94 -1.28
CA LYS A 141 40.61 0.28 -2.43
C LYS A 141 40.03 -1.13 -2.59
N PRO A 142 40.16 -1.75 -3.78
CA PRO A 142 39.78 -3.14 -3.97
C PRO A 142 40.45 -4.05 -2.92
N GLY A 143 39.65 -4.77 -2.15
CA GLY A 143 40.09 -5.63 -1.04
C GLY A 143 39.93 -5.05 0.36
N ASP A 144 39.89 -3.71 0.52
CA ASP A 144 39.81 -3.06 1.85
C ASP A 144 38.49 -3.38 2.59
N LEU A 145 37.40 -3.59 1.84
CA LEU A 145 36.10 -3.96 2.40
C LEU A 145 36.12 -5.33 3.09
N GLY A 146 36.96 -6.25 2.60
CA GLY A 146 37.04 -7.63 3.08
C GLY A 146 35.71 -8.38 2.91
N ASP A 147 35.34 -9.13 3.94
CA ASP A 147 34.13 -9.96 4.02
C ASP A 147 32.94 -9.26 4.67
N LYS A 148 33.06 -7.98 5.08
CA LYS A 148 31.97 -7.22 5.70
C LYS A 148 30.72 -7.24 4.82
N ARG A 149 29.59 -7.64 5.40
CA ARG A 149 28.25 -7.68 4.80
C ARG A 149 27.29 -6.68 5.42
N SER A 150 27.70 -6.00 6.50
CA SER A 150 26.89 -5.03 7.21
C SER A 150 27.67 -3.74 7.51
N PRO A 151 27.02 -2.56 7.44
CA PRO A 151 27.61 -1.31 7.89
C PRO A 151 28.02 -1.31 9.37
N PHE A 152 27.40 -2.17 10.20
CA PHE A 152 27.70 -2.27 11.62
C PHE A 152 28.97 -3.09 11.92
N GLU A 153 29.62 -3.67 10.91
CA GLU A 153 30.92 -4.35 11.03
C GLU A 153 32.11 -3.39 10.83
N PHE A 154 31.84 -2.11 10.55
CA PHE A 154 32.85 -1.06 10.53
C PHE A 154 33.15 -0.58 11.95
N GLU A 155 34.42 -0.29 12.23
CA GLU A 155 34.88 0.11 13.56
C GLU A 155 34.27 1.42 14.04
N HIS A 156 34.08 2.38 13.13
CA HIS A 156 33.58 3.71 13.45
C HIS A 156 32.25 3.99 12.73
N LEU A 157 31.23 4.29 13.52
CA LEU A 157 29.95 4.79 13.06
C LEU A 157 29.80 6.23 13.54
N ALA A 158 29.22 7.09 12.70
CA ALA A 158 28.93 8.46 13.09
C ALA A 158 27.57 8.90 12.54
N THR A 159 27.20 10.14 12.87
CA THR A 159 26.02 10.83 12.37
C THR A 159 26.37 12.28 12.08
N ARG A 160 25.57 12.93 11.23
CA ARG A 160 25.52 14.39 11.12
C ARG A 160 24.07 14.87 11.15
N GLU A 161 23.89 16.18 11.20
CA GLU A 161 22.58 16.81 11.05
C GLU A 161 22.06 16.64 9.60
N VAL A 162 20.75 16.44 9.46
CA VAL A 162 20.03 16.51 8.19
C VAL A 162 19.79 17.99 7.85
N VAL A 163 20.20 18.41 6.66
CA VAL A 163 20.09 19.81 6.21
C VAL A 163 19.30 19.91 4.90
N ALA A 164 18.88 21.11 4.54
CA ALA A 164 18.09 21.37 3.33
C ALA A 164 18.76 20.85 2.04
N GLU A 165 20.10 20.87 1.97
CA GLU A 165 20.83 20.33 0.80
C GLU A 165 20.63 18.82 0.64
N ASP A 166 20.32 18.06 1.70
CA ASP A 166 20.01 16.63 1.59
C ASP A 166 18.68 16.39 0.84
N PHE A 167 17.73 17.31 0.96
CA PHE A 167 16.47 17.27 0.21
C PHE A 167 16.66 17.74 -1.24
N VAL A 168 17.52 18.75 -1.45
CA VAL A 168 17.92 19.17 -2.81
C VAL A 168 18.61 18.00 -3.54
N TYR A 169 19.51 17.31 -2.85
CA TYR A 169 20.19 16.14 -3.38
C TYR A 169 19.21 15.02 -3.72
N ALA A 170 18.24 14.72 -2.84
CA ALA A 170 17.18 13.74 -3.11
C ALA A 170 16.36 14.10 -4.37
N LEU A 171 15.95 15.36 -4.54
CA LEU A 171 15.25 15.80 -5.75
C LEU A 171 16.11 15.64 -7.01
N LYS A 172 17.41 15.95 -6.93
CA LYS A 172 18.36 15.71 -8.04
C LYS A 172 18.49 14.23 -8.40
N ARG A 173 18.41 13.30 -7.42
CA ARG A 173 18.53 11.85 -7.65
C ARG A 173 17.46 11.28 -8.57
N HIS A 174 16.27 11.88 -8.62
CA HIS A 174 15.19 11.47 -9.53
C HIS A 174 15.58 11.60 -11.01
N ALA A 175 16.57 12.42 -11.32
CA ALA A 175 17.09 12.59 -12.67
C ALA A 175 18.26 11.65 -13.02
N SER A 176 18.72 10.83 -12.07
CA SER A 176 19.86 9.95 -12.27
C SER A 176 19.49 8.80 -13.22
N PRO A 177 20.26 8.57 -14.31
CA PRO A 177 20.04 7.43 -15.20
C PRO A 177 20.50 6.09 -14.59
N ARG A 178 21.04 6.12 -13.37
CA ARG A 178 21.62 4.95 -12.68
C ARG A 178 20.67 4.31 -11.68
N LEU A 179 19.54 4.95 -11.43
CA LEU A 179 18.54 4.54 -10.45
C LEU A 179 17.20 4.39 -11.17
N GLU A 180 16.36 3.51 -10.65
CA GLU A 180 14.96 3.49 -11.01
C GLU A 180 14.24 4.57 -10.21
N ALA A 181 13.53 5.48 -10.87
CA ALA A 181 12.81 6.57 -10.23
C ALA A 181 11.39 6.64 -10.80
N PRO A 182 10.42 5.89 -10.23
CA PRO A 182 9.09 5.71 -10.80
C PRO A 182 8.34 7.03 -11.07
N VAL A 183 8.58 8.07 -10.27
CA VAL A 183 7.91 9.37 -10.38
C VAL A 183 8.72 10.43 -11.15
N ALA A 184 9.85 10.07 -11.76
CA ALA A 184 10.74 11.02 -12.43
C ALA A 184 10.03 11.80 -13.54
N ALA A 185 9.16 11.14 -14.32
CA ALA A 185 8.39 11.79 -15.38
C ALA A 185 7.51 12.92 -14.83
N VAL A 186 6.68 12.61 -13.82
CA VAL A 186 5.79 13.57 -13.15
C VAL A 186 6.58 14.73 -12.55
N PHE A 187 7.67 14.42 -11.83
CA PHE A 187 8.48 15.48 -11.24
C PHE A 187 9.14 16.36 -12.31
N SER A 188 9.56 15.78 -13.45
CA SER A 188 10.21 16.53 -14.53
C SER A 188 9.27 17.51 -15.25
N GLU A 189 7.97 17.22 -15.26
CA GLU A 189 6.95 18.10 -15.80
C GLU A 189 6.78 19.34 -14.93
N HIS A 190 6.75 19.17 -13.60
CA HIS A 190 6.44 20.23 -12.65
C HIS A 190 7.66 20.96 -12.07
N VAL A 191 8.72 20.27 -11.65
CA VAL A 191 9.90 20.88 -11.02
C VAL A 191 10.73 21.62 -12.07
N ILE A 192 10.97 22.92 -11.86
CA ILE A 192 11.66 23.77 -12.82
C ILE A 192 13.07 23.23 -13.10
N GLY A 193 13.39 23.02 -14.38
CA GLY A 193 14.71 22.57 -14.84
C GLY A 193 15.01 21.09 -14.64
N LEU A 194 14.14 20.29 -14.00
CA LEU A 194 14.43 18.87 -13.75
C LEU A 194 14.50 18.04 -15.04
N HIS A 195 13.65 18.34 -16.03
CA HIS A 195 13.72 17.71 -17.35
C HIS A 195 15.08 17.89 -18.03
N ASP A 196 15.61 19.12 -18.07
CA ASP A 196 16.92 19.40 -18.66
C ASP A 196 18.05 18.78 -17.83
N TYR A 197 17.86 18.71 -16.52
CA TYR A 197 18.79 18.07 -15.59
C TYR A 197 18.92 16.56 -15.83
N MET A 198 17.84 15.87 -16.21
CA MET A 198 17.89 14.46 -16.64
C MET A 198 18.80 14.26 -17.85
N ALA A 199 18.66 15.12 -18.87
CA ALA A 199 19.52 15.07 -20.05
C ALA A 199 20.99 15.36 -19.70
N LEU A 200 21.24 16.29 -18.78
CA LEU A 200 22.57 16.57 -18.25
C LEU A 200 23.18 15.34 -17.57
N LEU A 201 22.49 14.75 -16.59
CA LEU A 201 23.01 13.61 -15.84
C LEU A 201 23.20 12.38 -16.71
N LYS A 202 22.35 12.17 -17.73
CA LYS A 202 22.59 11.13 -18.73
C LYS A 202 23.94 11.30 -19.41
N ARG A 203 24.23 12.49 -19.96
CA ARG A 203 25.51 12.76 -20.64
C ARG A 203 26.70 12.58 -19.70
N GLU A 204 26.61 13.08 -18.48
CA GLU A 204 27.72 12.98 -17.51
C GLU A 204 27.93 11.54 -17.01
N SER A 205 26.85 10.78 -16.86
CA SER A 205 26.92 9.35 -16.57
C SER A 205 27.58 8.58 -17.71
N ASP A 206 27.17 8.83 -18.96
CA ASP A 206 27.73 8.17 -20.15
C ASP A 206 29.24 8.46 -20.27
N LYS A 207 29.68 9.70 -19.99
CA LYS A 207 31.10 10.06 -19.95
C LYS A 207 31.88 9.29 -18.88
N GLN A 208 31.33 9.16 -17.66
CA GLN A 208 31.98 8.44 -16.57
C GLN A 208 32.07 6.92 -16.82
N LEU A 209 31.12 6.37 -17.58
CA LEU A 209 31.07 4.94 -17.91
C LEU A 209 31.83 4.61 -19.20
N ALA A 210 32.27 5.61 -19.96
CA ALA A 210 33.01 5.40 -21.20
C ALA A 210 34.29 4.58 -20.95
N GLY A 211 34.40 3.44 -21.63
CA GLY A 211 35.53 2.52 -21.49
C GLY A 211 35.46 1.58 -20.29
N LEU A 212 34.39 1.63 -19.49
CA LEU A 212 34.11 0.65 -18.43
C LEU A 212 33.23 -0.49 -18.94
N PRO A 213 33.26 -1.68 -18.30
CA PRO A 213 32.35 -2.78 -18.63
C PRO A 213 30.88 -2.37 -18.47
N GLU A 214 30.03 -2.77 -19.42
CA GLU A 214 28.58 -2.45 -19.38
C GLU A 214 27.88 -3.02 -18.13
N ASN A 215 28.33 -4.19 -17.68
CA ASN A 215 27.80 -4.90 -16.51
C ASN A 215 28.57 -4.58 -15.21
N LEU A 216 29.31 -3.47 -15.16
CA LEU A 216 30.00 -3.05 -13.95
C LEU A 216 29.00 -2.86 -12.79
N ALA A 217 29.15 -3.67 -11.75
CA ALA A 217 28.26 -3.68 -10.59
C ALA A 217 28.44 -2.40 -9.75
N ASP A 218 29.67 -2.12 -9.32
CA ASP A 218 30.02 -0.91 -8.57
C ASP A 218 30.37 0.23 -9.54
N LYS A 219 29.35 0.97 -9.98
CA LYS A 219 29.55 2.13 -10.86
C LYS A 219 30.21 3.27 -10.08
N PRO A 220 31.14 4.05 -10.69
CA PRO A 220 31.81 5.16 -10.01
C PRO A 220 30.82 6.19 -9.44
N PHE A 221 31.14 6.90 -8.37
CA PHE A 221 30.21 7.88 -7.79
C PHE A 221 29.83 9.02 -8.78
N LEU A 222 28.54 9.16 -9.08
CA LEU A 222 27.98 10.29 -9.85
C LEU A 222 27.60 11.41 -8.88
N ASP A 223 28.53 12.33 -8.65
CA ASP A 223 28.33 13.44 -7.71
C ASP A 223 27.39 14.52 -8.27
N LEU A 224 26.12 14.45 -7.90
CA LEU A 224 25.06 15.37 -8.34
C LEU A 224 25.23 16.81 -7.81
N ARG A 225 26.07 17.02 -6.80
CA ARG A 225 26.29 18.36 -6.21
C ARG A 225 27.01 19.30 -7.18
N LYS A 226 27.71 18.74 -8.17
CA LYS A 226 28.45 19.49 -9.19
C LYS A 226 27.57 20.39 -10.06
N TRP A 227 26.27 20.10 -10.14
CA TRP A 227 25.35 20.82 -11.01
C TRP A 227 24.12 21.31 -10.23
N PRO A 228 23.78 22.61 -10.33
CA PRO A 228 22.58 23.14 -9.68
C PRO A 228 21.31 22.66 -10.39
N LEU A 229 20.22 22.53 -9.64
CA LEU A 229 18.88 22.30 -10.16
C LEU A 229 18.08 23.59 -9.97
N ALA A 230 17.55 24.18 -11.05
CA ALA A 230 16.88 25.49 -10.98
C ALA A 230 15.64 25.50 -10.05
N GLY A 231 14.93 24.37 -9.98
CA GLY A 231 13.72 24.19 -9.22
C GLY A 231 13.90 23.73 -7.77
N ALA A 232 15.13 23.53 -7.30
CA ALA A 232 15.38 23.13 -5.90
C ALA A 232 16.69 23.73 -5.38
N VAL A 233 16.63 24.45 -4.26
CA VAL A 233 17.80 25.06 -3.63
C VAL A 233 17.68 25.06 -2.10
N ALA A 234 18.80 24.83 -1.42
CA ALA A 234 18.95 25.10 0.00
C ALA A 234 19.25 26.59 0.16
N VAL A 235 18.26 27.39 0.59
CA VAL A 235 18.45 28.83 0.84
C VAL A 235 19.41 29.03 2.03
N ASN A 236 19.35 28.11 3.00
CA ASN A 236 20.31 27.87 4.07
C ASN A 236 20.10 26.42 4.57
N ASP A 237 20.84 26.01 5.60
CA ASP A 237 20.79 24.64 6.16
C ASP A 237 19.39 24.17 6.59
N HIS A 238 18.45 25.09 6.85
CA HIS A 238 17.11 24.77 7.35
C HIS A 238 15.98 25.36 6.51
N LEU A 239 16.26 25.79 5.28
CA LEU A 239 15.23 26.31 4.39
C LEU A 239 15.42 25.73 2.98
N LEU A 240 14.55 24.78 2.64
CA LEU A 240 14.45 24.19 1.32
C LEU A 240 13.47 25.01 0.48
N ARG A 241 13.92 25.54 -0.66
CA ARG A 241 13.06 26.18 -1.64
C ARG A 241 12.86 25.25 -2.84
N ILE A 242 11.61 24.96 -3.15
CA ILE A 242 11.18 24.21 -4.33
C ILE A 242 10.37 25.15 -5.23
N ARG A 243 10.67 25.19 -6.53
CA ARG A 243 9.96 25.98 -7.53
C ARG A 243 9.37 25.07 -8.59
N LEU A 244 8.08 25.23 -8.81
CA LEU A 244 7.27 24.45 -9.73
C LEU A 244 6.75 25.34 -10.86
N LYS A 245 6.54 24.75 -12.04
CA LYS A 245 5.87 25.39 -13.16
C LYS A 245 4.37 25.53 -12.86
N GLY A 246 3.87 26.76 -12.87
CA GLY A 246 2.46 27.07 -12.62
C GLY A 246 1.98 26.69 -11.22
N ARG A 247 0.67 26.74 -11.01
CA ARG A 247 0.02 26.32 -9.77
C ARG A 247 -0.07 24.79 -9.73
N TYR A 248 0.41 24.17 -8.64
CA TYR A 248 0.29 22.72 -8.42
C TYR A 248 0.02 22.41 -6.93
N PRO A 249 -1.23 22.48 -6.47
CA PRO A 249 -1.58 22.29 -5.06
C PRO A 249 -1.26 20.88 -4.53
N GLN A 250 -1.26 19.86 -5.40
CA GLN A 250 -0.99 18.47 -5.05
C GLN A 250 0.46 18.25 -4.58
N TRP A 251 1.37 19.19 -4.85
CA TRP A 251 2.75 19.10 -4.40
C TRP A 251 2.89 18.87 -2.90
N GLN A 252 1.98 19.41 -2.08
CA GLN A 252 1.99 19.16 -0.64
C GLN A 252 1.85 17.68 -0.28
N TYR A 253 1.15 16.89 -1.09
CA TYR A 253 1.01 15.46 -0.86
C TYR A 253 2.27 14.70 -1.28
N TRP A 254 2.94 15.12 -2.36
CA TRP A 254 4.26 14.60 -2.73
C TRP A 254 5.29 14.80 -1.61
N LEU A 255 5.22 15.93 -0.91
CA LEU A 255 6.04 16.22 0.28
C LEU A 255 5.75 15.29 1.48
N ALA A 256 4.73 14.44 1.42
CA ALA A 256 4.46 13.38 2.39
C ALA A 256 4.87 11.98 1.91
N THR A 257 5.52 11.87 0.74
CA THR A 257 5.96 10.59 0.15
C THR A 257 7.46 10.37 0.29
N ALA A 258 7.89 9.11 0.35
CA ALA A 258 9.31 8.74 0.43
C ALA A 258 10.18 9.35 -0.69
N PHE A 259 9.60 9.62 -1.87
CA PHE A 259 10.28 10.30 -2.98
C PHE A 259 10.82 11.69 -2.63
N THR A 260 10.29 12.34 -1.59
CA THR A 260 10.79 13.65 -1.13
C THR A 260 11.55 13.56 0.18
N ALA A 261 11.80 12.35 0.71
CA ALA A 261 12.65 12.17 1.87
C ALA A 261 14.08 12.62 1.58
N SER A 262 14.75 13.13 2.62
CA SER A 262 16.16 13.53 2.52
C SER A 262 17.05 12.34 2.16
N ILE A 263 18.12 12.60 1.40
CA ILE A 263 19.13 11.61 1.05
C ILE A 263 20.53 12.22 1.27
N PRO A 264 21.42 11.58 2.06
CA PRO A 264 22.77 12.06 2.25
C PRO A 264 23.66 11.63 1.09
N TRP A 265 24.28 12.59 0.41
CA TRP A 265 25.21 12.31 -0.70
C TRP A 265 26.38 11.42 -0.28
N GLU A 266 26.77 11.44 0.99
CA GLU A 266 27.84 10.60 1.55
C GLU A 266 27.52 9.12 1.39
N LEU A 267 26.25 8.75 1.45
CA LEU A 267 25.85 7.35 1.34
C LEU A 267 25.99 6.83 -0.10
N ASP A 268 25.70 7.69 -1.09
CA ASP A 268 25.96 7.37 -2.50
C ASP A 268 27.44 7.25 -2.80
N ALA A 269 28.24 8.16 -2.25
CA ALA A 269 29.69 8.09 -2.36
C ALA A 269 30.21 6.79 -1.72
N PHE A 270 29.68 6.44 -0.55
CA PHE A 270 30.06 5.23 0.18
C PHE A 270 29.70 3.95 -0.60
N TYR A 271 28.45 3.80 -1.06
CA TYR A 271 28.00 2.59 -1.78
C TYR A 271 28.51 2.48 -3.22
N ALA A 272 29.04 3.55 -3.81
CA ALA A 272 29.68 3.52 -5.12
C ALA A 272 31.13 2.98 -5.09
N GLN A 273 31.64 2.56 -3.92
CA GLN A 273 33.00 2.08 -3.77
C GLN A 273 33.17 0.61 -4.21
N PRO A 274 34.40 0.18 -4.55
CA PRO A 274 34.66 -1.19 -4.98
C PRO A 274 34.29 -2.24 -3.93
N GLY A 275 33.61 -3.31 -4.36
CA GLY A 275 33.26 -4.47 -3.54
C GLY A 275 31.90 -4.37 -2.84
N MET A 276 31.24 -3.20 -2.90
CA MET A 276 29.96 -2.96 -2.22
C MET A 276 28.85 -3.90 -2.74
N ALA A 277 28.66 -3.99 -4.05
CA ALA A 277 27.65 -4.86 -4.66
C ALA A 277 27.91 -6.35 -4.37
N ALA A 278 29.18 -6.80 -4.44
CA ALA A 278 29.55 -8.19 -4.17
C ALA A 278 29.30 -8.61 -2.71
N ASN A 279 29.29 -7.63 -1.80
CA ASN A 279 29.04 -7.83 -0.38
C ASN A 279 27.61 -7.45 0.04
N SER A 280 26.70 -7.25 -0.92
CA SER A 280 25.31 -6.85 -0.66
C SER A 280 25.18 -5.57 0.16
N MET A 281 26.14 -4.66 -0.01
CA MET A 281 26.18 -3.36 0.67
C MET A 281 25.58 -2.30 -0.24
N SER A 282 24.28 -2.03 -0.09
CA SER A 282 23.60 -1.00 -0.89
C SER A 282 22.41 -0.40 -0.14
N TRP A 283 21.83 0.66 -0.71
CA TRP A 283 20.56 1.24 -0.27
C TRP A 283 19.45 0.21 -0.08
N ASN A 284 19.42 -0.85 -0.89
CA ASN A 284 18.32 -1.82 -0.92
C ASN A 284 18.40 -2.88 0.20
N GLN A 285 19.53 -2.96 0.91
CA GLN A 285 19.68 -3.79 2.11
C GLN A 285 19.87 -2.92 3.35
N TRP A 286 20.59 -1.81 3.21
CA TRP A 286 21.04 -0.96 4.30
C TRP A 286 20.66 0.50 4.05
N PRO A 287 19.35 0.82 4.04
CA PRO A 287 18.89 2.21 3.93
C PRO A 287 19.26 2.99 5.20
N VAL A 288 19.53 4.28 5.03
CA VAL A 288 19.83 5.21 6.14
C VAL A 288 18.86 6.37 6.08
N GLY A 289 18.32 6.74 7.23
CA GLY A 289 17.37 7.83 7.36
C GLY A 289 17.36 8.44 8.75
N SER A 290 16.59 9.53 8.91
CA SER A 290 16.39 10.20 10.20
C SER A 290 15.18 9.69 10.98
N GLY A 291 14.48 8.68 10.45
CA GLY A 291 13.25 8.13 10.99
C GLY A 291 13.40 7.40 12.32
N PRO A 292 12.27 6.94 12.88
CA PRO A 292 12.21 6.30 14.20
C PRO A 292 12.99 4.99 14.29
N PHE A 293 13.23 4.31 13.17
CA PHE A 293 13.94 3.04 13.12
C PHE A 293 15.08 3.05 12.10
N MET A 294 15.97 2.08 12.22
CA MET A 294 17.06 1.81 11.28
C MET A 294 17.16 0.31 11.02
N MET A 295 17.50 -0.09 9.79
CA MET A 295 17.72 -1.50 9.46
C MET A 295 18.99 -1.98 10.17
N THR A 296 18.86 -3.04 10.98
CA THR A 296 19.97 -3.62 11.78
C THR A 296 20.28 -5.07 11.43
N GLU A 297 19.34 -5.77 10.79
CA GLU A 297 19.56 -7.11 10.25
C GLU A 297 18.79 -7.22 8.94
N TYR A 298 19.47 -7.66 7.87
CA TYR A 298 18.84 -7.97 6.60
C TYR A 298 19.32 -9.33 6.12
N VAL A 299 18.47 -10.34 6.23
CA VAL A 299 18.69 -11.68 5.66
C VAL A 299 17.66 -11.88 4.57
N GLN A 300 18.16 -11.81 3.33
CA GLN A 300 17.34 -11.92 2.13
C GLN A 300 16.42 -13.15 2.17
N ASP A 301 15.15 -12.93 1.86
CA ASP A 301 14.06 -13.91 1.80
C ASP A 301 13.86 -14.72 3.09
N ARG A 302 14.28 -14.16 4.24
CA ARG A 302 14.18 -14.86 5.52
C ARG A 302 13.78 -13.97 6.68
N ARG A 303 14.50 -12.86 6.91
CA ARG A 303 14.35 -12.08 8.15
C ARG A 303 14.87 -10.66 7.99
N HIS A 304 14.11 -9.70 8.50
CA HIS A 304 14.54 -8.31 8.62
C HIS A 304 14.30 -7.81 10.05
N VAL A 305 15.22 -7.01 10.57
CA VAL A 305 15.10 -6.37 11.89
C VAL A 305 15.38 -4.89 11.77
N MET A 306 14.36 -4.08 12.06
CA MET A 306 14.50 -2.66 12.27
C MET A 306 14.56 -2.38 13.77
N SER A 307 15.60 -1.69 14.22
CA SER A 307 15.76 -1.29 15.62
C SER A 307 15.58 0.21 15.77
N ARG A 308 15.18 0.68 16.96
CA ARG A 308 15.03 2.11 17.26
C ARG A 308 16.29 2.88 16.85
N ASN A 309 16.11 3.96 16.10
CA ASN A 309 17.18 4.90 15.79
C ASN A 309 17.55 5.68 17.07
N PRO A 310 18.78 5.54 17.60
CA PRO A 310 19.19 6.21 18.84
C PRO A 310 19.27 7.75 18.69
N HIS A 311 19.26 8.25 17.46
CA HIS A 311 19.27 9.67 17.14
C HIS A 311 17.90 10.23 16.72
N TYR A 312 16.84 9.41 16.79
CA TYR A 312 15.49 9.91 16.55
C TYR A 312 15.12 11.00 17.56
N ARG A 313 14.56 12.11 17.06
CA ARG A 313 14.15 13.23 17.89
C ARG A 313 13.10 12.81 18.94
N PRO A 314 12.97 13.55 20.06
CA PRO A 314 11.78 13.44 20.90
C PRO A 314 10.53 13.78 20.07
N ASP A 315 9.57 12.86 20.05
CA ASP A 315 8.27 13.02 19.41
C ASP A 315 7.22 12.36 20.30
N THR A 316 5.95 12.78 20.18
CA THR A 316 4.87 12.31 21.06
C THR A 316 3.67 11.79 20.29
N TYR A 317 2.97 10.84 20.90
CA TYR A 317 1.71 10.35 20.38
C TYR A 317 0.64 11.47 20.37
N PRO A 318 -0.18 11.58 19.30
CA PRO A 318 -1.17 12.65 19.19
C PRO A 318 -2.24 12.58 20.29
N CYS A 319 -2.83 13.74 20.59
CA CYS A 319 -3.87 13.89 21.62
C CYS A 319 -5.26 14.12 21.05
N ASP A 320 -5.39 14.15 19.73
CA ASP A 320 -6.63 14.32 18.99
C ASP A 320 -6.75 13.26 17.89
N GLY A 321 -7.97 13.05 17.42
CA GLY A 321 -8.32 12.01 16.46
C GLY A 321 -9.66 12.29 15.80
N SER A 322 -10.16 11.30 15.06
CA SER A 322 -11.52 11.32 14.53
C SER A 322 -12.56 11.08 15.65
N PRO A 323 -13.83 11.45 15.42
CA PRO A 323 -14.93 11.03 16.30
C PRO A 323 -14.91 9.51 16.51
N GLY A 324 -15.10 9.05 17.76
CA GLY A 324 -15.05 7.64 18.14
C GLY A 324 -13.66 7.13 18.56
N ASP A 325 -12.57 7.86 18.25
CA ASP A 325 -11.21 7.39 18.56
C ASP A 325 -10.92 7.39 20.07
N ALA A 326 -11.52 8.32 20.82
CA ALA A 326 -11.38 8.38 22.27
C ALA A 326 -12.03 7.16 22.93
N GLU A 327 -13.26 6.84 22.51
CA GLU A 327 -14.05 5.70 22.96
C GLU A 327 -13.39 4.36 22.57
N ALA A 328 -12.75 4.31 21.40
CA ALA A 328 -11.95 3.17 20.96
C ALA A 328 -10.59 3.03 21.69
N GLY A 329 -10.27 3.94 22.62
CA GLY A 329 -9.04 3.92 23.41
C GLY A 329 -7.79 4.35 22.63
N LEU A 330 -7.93 4.87 21.40
CA LEU A 330 -6.81 5.29 20.57
C LEU A 330 -6.13 6.57 21.07
N LEU A 331 -6.74 7.31 22.02
CA LEU A 331 -6.14 8.49 22.64
C LEU A 331 -5.54 8.22 24.03
N ALA A 332 -5.55 6.96 24.50
CA ALA A 332 -5.07 6.60 25.84
C ALA A 332 -3.57 6.85 26.07
N ASP A 333 -2.79 6.90 24.99
CA ASP A 333 -1.35 7.15 25.01
C ASP A 333 -0.97 8.59 24.62
N CYS A 334 -1.95 9.52 24.55
CA CYS A 334 -1.73 10.94 24.27
C CYS A 334 -0.53 11.53 25.04
N GLY A 335 0.34 12.22 24.31
CA GLY A 335 1.50 12.92 24.87
C GLY A 335 2.67 12.03 25.30
N LYS A 336 2.52 10.69 25.27
CA LYS A 336 3.63 9.78 25.57
C LYS A 336 4.64 9.76 24.43
N ARG A 337 5.91 9.52 24.77
CA ARG A 337 7.02 9.53 23.82
C ARG A 337 6.95 8.35 22.85
N VAL A 338 7.19 8.62 21.56
CA VAL A 338 7.28 7.60 20.49
C VAL A 338 8.72 7.52 19.91
N PRO A 339 9.12 6.40 19.28
CA PRO A 339 8.36 5.15 19.15
C PRO A 339 8.12 4.42 20.48
N PHE A 340 7.01 3.70 20.63
CA PHE A 340 6.75 2.90 21.85
C PHE A 340 7.52 1.58 21.87
N ILE A 341 7.67 0.95 20.71
CA ILE A 341 8.42 -0.30 20.53
C ILE A 341 9.91 -0.02 20.29
N GLU A 342 10.77 -0.96 20.68
CA GLU A 342 12.22 -0.89 20.45
C GLU A 342 12.64 -1.52 19.12
N LYS A 343 11.90 -2.52 18.64
CA LYS A 343 12.24 -3.27 17.42
C LYS A 343 10.99 -3.65 16.64
N VAL A 344 11.16 -3.79 15.33
CA VAL A 344 10.24 -4.46 14.42
C VAL A 344 10.98 -5.64 13.80
N VAL A 345 10.40 -6.83 13.90
CA VAL A 345 10.95 -8.08 13.37
C VAL A 345 9.97 -8.63 12.34
N ALA A 346 10.44 -8.75 11.10
CA ALA A 346 9.69 -9.36 10.01
C ALA A 346 10.33 -10.69 9.62
N ILE A 347 9.54 -11.77 9.56
CA ILE A 347 9.99 -13.11 9.13
C ILE A 347 9.30 -13.55 7.84
N ASN A 348 10.02 -14.27 6.98
CA ASN A 348 9.44 -14.76 5.73
C ASN A 348 8.51 -15.95 5.99
N VAL A 349 7.24 -15.82 5.62
CA VAL A 349 6.26 -16.90 5.68
C VAL A 349 5.44 -16.87 4.40
N LYS A 350 5.81 -17.72 3.43
CA LYS A 350 5.31 -17.62 2.05
C LYS A 350 3.81 -17.83 1.86
N GLU A 351 3.20 -18.62 2.75
CA GLU A 351 1.84 -19.11 2.56
C GLU A 351 0.87 -18.45 3.57
N LYS A 352 -0.31 -18.08 3.09
CA LYS A 352 -1.33 -17.36 3.87
C LYS A 352 -1.80 -18.17 5.10
N VAL A 353 -1.96 -19.48 4.96
CA VAL A 353 -2.44 -20.36 6.04
C VAL A 353 -1.44 -20.42 7.20
N PRO A 354 -0.14 -20.69 6.99
CA PRO A 354 0.88 -20.56 8.03
C PRO A 354 0.93 -19.19 8.71
N ILE A 355 0.82 -18.07 7.98
CA ILE A 355 0.76 -16.74 8.61
C ILE A 355 -0.42 -16.67 9.59
N LYS A 356 -1.61 -17.09 9.14
CA LYS A 356 -2.82 -17.12 9.96
C LYS A 356 -2.63 -17.98 11.22
N GLU A 357 -2.03 -19.16 11.10
CA GLU A 357 -1.81 -20.03 12.26
C GLU A 357 -0.76 -19.48 13.24
N LEU A 358 0.33 -18.88 12.74
CA LEU A 358 1.32 -18.20 13.59
C LEU A 358 0.71 -17.00 14.33
N PHE A 359 -0.15 -16.22 13.66
CA PHE A 359 -0.94 -15.18 14.30
C PHE A 359 -1.88 -15.77 15.34
N LYS A 360 -2.67 -16.80 15.02
CA LYS A 360 -3.59 -17.43 15.98
C LYS A 360 -2.86 -17.97 17.22
N GLN A 361 -1.63 -18.44 17.07
CA GLN A 361 -0.79 -18.94 18.16
C GLN A 361 -0.12 -17.84 19.00
N GLY A 362 -0.19 -16.57 18.57
CA GLY A 362 0.43 -15.44 19.28
C GLY A 362 1.90 -15.19 18.92
N TYR A 363 2.46 -15.92 17.93
CA TYR A 363 3.83 -15.70 17.46
C TYR A 363 3.97 -14.48 16.54
N LEU A 364 2.86 -13.94 16.03
CA LEU A 364 2.81 -12.67 15.31
C LEU A 364 1.88 -11.71 16.06
N ASP A 365 2.34 -10.48 16.27
CA ASP A 365 1.56 -9.38 16.86
C ASP A 365 0.53 -8.82 15.88
N LEU A 366 0.90 -8.85 14.59
CA LEU A 366 0.04 -8.65 13.43
C LEU A 366 0.53 -9.55 12.29
N PRO A 367 -0.33 -9.99 11.36
CA PRO A 367 0.07 -10.85 10.26
C PRO A 367 1.13 -10.19 9.36
N GLU A 368 0.78 -9.07 8.73
CA GLU A 368 1.62 -8.27 7.83
C GLU A 368 1.22 -6.79 7.95
N MET A 369 2.18 -5.86 7.94
CA MET A 369 1.92 -4.44 8.24
C MET A 369 1.35 -3.64 7.07
N ASP A 370 1.76 -3.98 5.84
CA ASP A 370 1.34 -3.37 4.58
C ASP A 370 0.02 -3.93 4.04
N ARG A 371 -0.46 -5.04 4.60
CA ARG A 371 -1.66 -5.75 4.12
C ARG A 371 -2.88 -5.36 4.94
N THR A 372 -3.85 -4.72 4.27
CA THR A 372 -5.10 -4.25 4.87
C THR A 372 -6.29 -5.20 4.67
N ASP A 373 -6.06 -6.43 4.22
CA ASP A 373 -7.09 -7.46 4.00
C ASP A 373 -7.14 -8.52 5.11
N TRP A 374 -6.17 -8.53 6.03
CA TRP A 374 -6.08 -9.55 7.08
C TRP A 374 -7.25 -9.52 8.06
N GLY A 375 -7.69 -8.34 8.48
CA GLY A 375 -8.83 -8.21 9.36
C GLY A 375 -10.14 -8.67 8.71
N VAL A 376 -10.29 -8.47 7.40
CA VAL A 376 -11.44 -8.95 6.62
C VAL A 376 -11.41 -10.47 6.55
N THR A 377 -10.26 -11.04 6.16
CA THR A 377 -10.06 -12.50 6.08
C THR A 377 -10.39 -13.16 7.43
N LEU A 378 -9.79 -12.67 8.51
CA LEU A 378 -9.97 -13.22 9.84
C LEU A 378 -11.39 -13.00 10.38
N GLY A 379 -12.06 -11.92 9.99
CA GLY A 379 -13.47 -11.69 10.31
C GLY A 379 -14.40 -12.68 9.61
N VAL A 380 -14.13 -12.99 8.33
CA VAL A 380 -14.88 -14.04 7.61
C VAL A 380 -14.65 -15.41 8.26
N ASP A 381 -13.42 -15.72 8.64
CA ASP A 381 -13.11 -16.96 9.36
C ASP A 381 -13.85 -17.09 10.69
N ARG A 382 -13.91 -15.99 11.47
CA ARG A 382 -14.64 -15.93 12.74
C ARG A 382 -16.09 -16.34 12.55
N ASP A 383 -16.72 -15.86 11.48
CA ASP A 383 -18.14 -16.04 11.22
C ASP A 383 -18.47 -17.40 10.57
N ASP A 384 -17.51 -18.33 10.44
CA ASP A 384 -17.70 -19.64 9.79
C ASP A 384 -18.51 -20.64 10.65
N SER A 385 -18.35 -20.58 11.98
CA SER A 385 -19.15 -21.37 12.94
C SER A 385 -19.04 -20.82 14.36
N ASP A 386 -20.03 -21.14 15.22
CA ASP A 386 -20.06 -20.73 16.63
C ASP A 386 -18.78 -21.13 17.41
N ASP A 387 -18.20 -22.29 17.11
CA ASP A 387 -16.96 -22.76 17.75
C ASP A 387 -15.74 -21.89 17.36
N VAL A 388 -15.69 -21.45 16.09
CA VAL A 388 -14.63 -20.56 15.61
C VAL A 388 -14.84 -19.15 16.15
N GLU A 389 -16.07 -18.65 16.18
CA GLU A 389 -16.40 -17.37 16.81
C GLU A 389 -15.95 -17.34 18.28
N ALA A 390 -16.33 -18.36 19.06
CA ALA A 390 -15.92 -18.50 20.45
C ALA A 390 -14.38 -18.55 20.62
N PHE A 391 -13.66 -19.20 19.70
CA PHE A 391 -12.19 -19.18 19.70
C PHE A 391 -11.65 -17.76 19.48
N TYR A 392 -12.18 -17.02 18.50
CA TYR A 392 -11.72 -15.66 18.19
C TYR A 392 -12.02 -14.68 19.32
N GLU A 393 -13.21 -14.78 19.93
CA GLU A 393 -13.57 -14.00 21.12
C GLU A 393 -12.65 -14.30 22.31
N ALA A 394 -12.38 -15.59 22.58
CA ALA A 394 -11.47 -15.99 23.64
C ALA A 394 -10.02 -15.53 23.41
N ARG A 395 -9.60 -15.43 22.14
CA ARG A 395 -8.29 -14.86 21.76
C ARG A 395 -8.26 -13.34 21.81
N GLY A 396 -9.42 -12.67 21.76
CA GLY A 396 -9.54 -11.22 21.84
C GLY A 396 -8.95 -10.47 20.64
N PHE A 397 -8.83 -11.10 19.46
CA PHE A 397 -8.24 -10.43 18.30
C PHE A 397 -8.93 -9.10 17.98
N LYS A 398 -8.14 -8.07 17.74
CA LYS A 398 -8.62 -6.74 17.35
C LYS A 398 -8.59 -6.66 15.82
N LEU A 399 -9.78 -6.59 15.22
CA LEU A 399 -9.96 -6.52 13.76
C LEU A 399 -10.61 -5.18 13.36
N PRO A 400 -9.97 -4.01 13.62
CA PRO A 400 -10.54 -2.73 13.26
C PRO A 400 -10.68 -2.64 11.73
N MET A 401 -11.83 -2.15 11.27
CA MET A 401 -12.19 -2.06 9.86
C MET A 401 -12.67 -0.65 9.53
N THR A 402 -12.29 -0.15 8.36
CA THR A 402 -12.84 1.05 7.73
C THR A 402 -13.03 0.79 6.24
N VAL A 403 -13.73 1.68 5.56
CA VAL A 403 -13.64 1.80 4.11
C VAL A 403 -12.36 2.55 3.76
N ASP A 404 -11.60 2.07 2.78
CA ASP A 404 -10.37 2.73 2.34
C ASP A 404 -10.58 3.68 1.16
N ILE A 405 -9.58 4.53 0.91
CA ILE A 405 -9.57 5.45 -0.24
C ILE A 405 -9.15 4.68 -1.49
N THR A 406 -10.03 3.81 -1.94
CA THR A 406 -9.90 2.95 -3.12
C THR A 406 -11.14 3.08 -3.97
N ASN A 407 -11.17 2.54 -5.17
CA ASN A 407 -12.39 2.31 -5.94
C ASN A 407 -12.23 1.04 -6.76
N TRP A 408 -13.20 0.13 -6.71
CA TRP A 408 -13.32 -0.96 -7.68
C TRP A 408 -14.58 -0.75 -8.49
N TYR A 409 -14.48 -0.79 -9.80
CA TYR A 409 -15.58 -0.41 -10.69
C TYR A 409 -15.60 -1.21 -11.98
N MET A 410 -16.78 -1.27 -12.59
CA MET A 410 -16.94 -1.77 -13.96
C MET A 410 -17.10 -0.58 -14.91
N GLY A 411 -16.15 -0.38 -15.82
CA GLY A 411 -16.14 0.75 -16.73
C GLY A 411 -16.70 0.43 -18.13
N PHE A 412 -17.23 1.45 -18.79
CA PHE A 412 -17.68 1.39 -20.18
C PHE A 412 -16.75 2.24 -21.06
N ASN A 413 -16.17 1.66 -22.10
CA ASN A 413 -15.30 2.41 -23.01
C ASN A 413 -16.12 3.43 -23.82
N TRP A 414 -15.82 4.72 -23.66
CA TRP A 414 -16.50 5.83 -24.31
C TRP A 414 -16.37 5.82 -25.83
N MET A 415 -15.36 5.12 -26.37
CA MET A 415 -15.14 4.94 -27.80
C MET A 415 -15.98 3.80 -28.40
N ASP A 416 -16.64 2.98 -27.59
CA ASP A 416 -17.46 1.87 -28.08
C ASP A 416 -18.80 2.39 -28.66
N PRO A 417 -19.27 1.86 -29.80
CA PRO A 417 -20.51 2.34 -30.44
C PRO A 417 -21.79 2.03 -29.66
N VAL A 418 -21.78 1.03 -28.76
CA VAL A 418 -22.96 0.55 -28.04
C VAL A 418 -22.98 1.07 -26.61
N VAL A 419 -21.88 0.95 -25.88
CA VAL A 419 -21.79 1.37 -24.48
C VAL A 419 -21.10 2.73 -24.30
N GLY A 420 -20.47 3.29 -25.34
CA GLY A 420 -19.75 4.54 -25.26
C GLY A 420 -20.61 5.79 -25.49
N LYS A 421 -19.98 6.90 -25.88
CA LYS A 421 -20.63 8.21 -26.01
C LYS A 421 -21.83 8.20 -26.95
N GLY A 422 -21.66 7.64 -28.14
CA GLY A 422 -22.59 7.78 -29.27
C GLY A 422 -22.33 9.05 -30.09
N ASP A 423 -22.48 8.93 -31.41
CA ASP A 423 -22.08 9.97 -32.38
C ASP A 423 -23.16 11.04 -32.56
N THR A 424 -24.41 10.72 -32.27
CA THR A 424 -25.56 11.61 -32.40
C THR A 424 -26.25 11.85 -31.06
N PRO A 425 -26.99 12.97 -30.86
CA PRO A 425 -27.73 13.20 -29.63
C PRO A 425 -28.72 12.09 -29.27
N GLU A 426 -29.32 11.45 -30.27
CA GLU A 426 -30.21 10.30 -30.07
C GLU A 426 -29.43 9.07 -29.59
N GLN A 427 -28.31 8.74 -30.23
CA GLN A 427 -27.47 7.64 -29.80
C GLN A 427 -26.88 7.89 -28.41
N GLN A 428 -26.52 9.13 -28.07
CA GLN A 428 -26.08 9.52 -26.74
C GLN A 428 -27.13 9.22 -25.66
N ARG A 429 -28.41 9.54 -25.93
CA ARG A 429 -29.51 9.17 -25.03
C ARG A 429 -29.63 7.65 -24.89
N ARG A 430 -29.67 6.92 -26.01
CA ARG A 430 -29.82 5.46 -26.02
C ARG A 430 -28.67 4.74 -25.29
N ASN A 431 -27.43 5.11 -25.58
CA ASN A 431 -26.25 4.51 -24.96
C ASN A 431 -26.19 4.83 -23.46
N ARG A 432 -26.53 6.06 -23.06
CA ARG A 432 -26.64 6.42 -21.64
C ARG A 432 -27.72 5.60 -20.94
N ALA A 433 -28.91 5.47 -21.54
CA ALA A 433 -29.99 4.65 -20.97
C ALA A 433 -29.53 3.19 -20.78
N LEU A 434 -28.78 2.62 -21.75
CA LEU A 434 -28.20 1.28 -21.61
C LEU A 434 -27.24 1.18 -20.41
N ARG A 435 -26.30 2.12 -20.27
CA ARG A 435 -25.36 2.11 -19.13
C ARG A 435 -26.07 2.26 -17.79
N GLN A 436 -27.08 3.13 -17.72
CA GLN A 436 -27.89 3.32 -16.51
C GLN A 436 -28.69 2.06 -16.16
N ALA A 437 -29.30 1.41 -17.15
CA ALA A 437 -30.03 0.15 -16.95
C ALA A 437 -29.11 -0.94 -16.38
N ILE A 438 -27.93 -1.12 -16.97
CA ILE A 438 -26.91 -2.06 -16.51
C ILE A 438 -26.50 -1.73 -15.06
N SER A 439 -26.22 -0.46 -14.76
CA SER A 439 -25.83 -0.03 -13.41
C SER A 439 -26.91 -0.26 -12.35
N ILE A 440 -28.20 -0.18 -12.69
CA ILE A 440 -29.29 -0.54 -11.77
C ILE A 440 -29.30 -2.06 -11.54
N ALA A 441 -29.15 -2.86 -12.61
CA ALA A 441 -29.28 -4.31 -12.56
C ALA A 441 -28.18 -5.02 -11.77
N ILE A 442 -26.98 -4.44 -11.69
CA ILE A 442 -25.84 -4.99 -10.94
C ILE A 442 -25.98 -4.64 -9.45
N ASP A 443 -26.28 -5.65 -8.65
CA ASP A 443 -26.49 -5.55 -7.19
C ASP A 443 -25.17 -5.66 -6.41
N TRP A 444 -24.43 -4.55 -6.31
CA TRP A 444 -23.14 -4.52 -5.60
C TRP A 444 -23.27 -4.88 -4.11
N GLU A 445 -24.41 -4.56 -3.48
CA GLU A 445 -24.72 -4.87 -2.08
C GLU A 445 -24.95 -6.38 -1.85
N GLU A 446 -25.51 -7.09 -2.83
CA GLU A 446 -25.54 -8.55 -2.88
C GLU A 446 -24.16 -9.13 -3.13
N GLY A 447 -23.49 -8.70 -4.19
CA GLY A 447 -22.20 -9.25 -4.63
C GLY A 447 -21.10 -9.08 -3.59
N TYR A 448 -20.54 -7.87 -3.51
CA TYR A 448 -19.38 -7.59 -2.65
C TYR A 448 -19.78 -7.21 -1.22
N GLY A 449 -21.06 -6.92 -0.95
CA GLY A 449 -21.56 -6.72 0.42
C GLY A 449 -21.88 -8.03 1.16
N ARG A 450 -22.30 -9.10 0.45
CA ARG A 450 -22.84 -10.32 1.10
C ARG A 450 -22.26 -11.64 0.57
N ILE A 451 -22.04 -11.79 -0.74
CA ILE A 451 -21.54 -13.04 -1.34
C ILE A 451 -20.01 -13.15 -1.23
N PHE A 452 -19.28 -12.09 -1.61
CA PHE A 452 -17.82 -12.06 -1.67
C PHE A 452 -17.21 -11.29 -0.49
N ARG A 453 -17.56 -11.69 0.73
CA ARG A 453 -17.22 -10.97 1.97
C ARG A 453 -15.70 -10.81 2.19
N ASP A 454 -14.90 -11.74 1.68
CA ASP A 454 -13.43 -11.74 1.78
C ASP A 454 -12.76 -10.62 0.95
N LYS A 455 -13.47 -10.10 -0.05
CA LYS A 455 -13.05 -8.97 -0.91
C LYS A 455 -14.00 -7.78 -0.80
N GLY A 456 -14.87 -7.83 0.20
CA GLY A 456 -16.08 -7.04 0.26
C GLY A 456 -15.85 -5.55 0.52
N GLY A 457 -16.94 -4.81 0.38
CA GLY A 457 -16.92 -3.37 0.57
C GLY A 457 -18.29 -2.74 0.44
N ASP A 458 -18.35 -1.45 0.73
CA ASP A 458 -19.59 -0.69 0.61
C ASP A 458 -19.85 -0.34 -0.86
N ALA A 459 -21.09 -0.51 -1.31
CA ALA A 459 -21.47 -0.16 -2.67
C ALA A 459 -21.20 1.33 -2.92
N ALA A 460 -20.54 1.62 -4.04
CA ALA A 460 -20.17 2.98 -4.38
C ALA A 460 -21.32 3.73 -5.03
N HIS A 461 -21.55 4.95 -4.57
CA HIS A 461 -22.56 5.84 -5.12
C HIS A 461 -21.97 6.92 -6.03
N GLY A 462 -20.66 6.96 -6.26
CA GLY A 462 -20.04 7.94 -7.14
C GLY A 462 -18.56 7.68 -7.35
N ILE A 463 -17.85 8.69 -7.87
CA ILE A 463 -16.41 8.58 -8.16
C ILE A 463 -15.53 8.93 -6.97
N ILE A 464 -16.04 9.70 -6.01
CA ILE A 464 -15.26 10.20 -4.89
C ILE A 464 -15.43 9.24 -3.70
N PRO A 465 -14.37 8.55 -3.23
CA PRO A 465 -14.45 7.62 -2.12
C PRO A 465 -14.74 8.32 -0.79
N PRO A 466 -15.16 7.59 0.26
CA PRO A 466 -15.20 8.15 1.61
C PRO A 466 -13.79 8.48 2.12
N GLY A 467 -13.69 9.40 3.06
CA GLY A 467 -12.42 9.72 3.74
C GLY A 467 -11.51 10.74 3.05
N VAL A 468 -11.90 11.31 1.91
CA VAL A 468 -11.25 12.48 1.29
C VAL A 468 -12.08 13.75 1.51
N PHE A 469 -11.42 14.91 1.45
CA PHE A 469 -12.10 16.20 1.50
C PHE A 469 -13.21 16.28 0.45
N GLY A 470 -14.35 16.88 0.78
CA GLY A 470 -15.47 17.11 -0.14
C GLY A 470 -16.30 15.87 -0.52
N SER A 471 -15.90 14.67 -0.08
CA SER A 471 -16.72 13.48 -0.25
C SER A 471 -18.00 13.55 0.58
N LYS A 472 -19.12 13.16 -0.03
CA LYS A 472 -20.41 12.99 0.65
C LYS A 472 -20.75 11.52 0.91
N GLU A 473 -19.89 10.61 0.44
CA GLU A 473 -20.13 9.19 0.52
C GLU A 473 -20.35 8.73 1.97
N GLY A 474 -21.36 7.88 2.20
CA GLY A 474 -21.73 7.40 3.53
C GLY A 474 -22.48 8.41 4.41
N GLN A 475 -22.69 9.66 3.97
CA GLN A 475 -23.51 10.62 4.71
C GLN A 475 -25.01 10.25 4.63
N PRO A 476 -25.80 10.47 5.69
CA PRO A 476 -27.23 10.19 5.67
C PRO A 476 -27.96 10.87 4.50
N GLY A 477 -28.60 10.07 3.65
CA GLY A 477 -29.36 10.57 2.50
C GLY A 477 -28.54 10.86 1.24
N GLU A 478 -27.22 10.71 1.26
CA GLU A 478 -26.40 10.73 0.04
C GLU A 478 -26.48 9.37 -0.66
N PHE A 479 -26.81 9.39 -1.95
CA PHE A 479 -26.84 8.19 -2.79
C PHE A 479 -26.78 8.58 -4.27
N ASN A 480 -26.53 7.60 -5.14
CA ASN A 480 -26.65 7.79 -6.58
C ASN A 480 -28.13 7.73 -7.01
N PRO A 481 -28.75 8.82 -7.48
CA PRO A 481 -30.16 8.82 -7.85
C PRO A 481 -30.50 8.00 -9.10
N VAL A 482 -29.49 7.63 -9.91
CA VAL A 482 -29.63 6.76 -11.08
C VAL A 482 -29.82 5.30 -10.65
N THR A 483 -29.12 4.84 -9.62
CA THR A 483 -29.16 3.43 -9.19
C THR A 483 -29.99 3.19 -7.94
N HIS A 484 -30.21 4.23 -7.13
CA HIS A 484 -30.89 4.16 -5.84
C HIS A 484 -32.01 5.21 -5.72
N ARG A 485 -32.87 5.02 -4.73
CA ARG A 485 -33.93 5.95 -4.32
C ARG A 485 -34.08 5.94 -2.80
N LEU A 486 -34.60 7.03 -2.25
CA LEU A 486 -34.96 7.11 -0.83
C LEU A 486 -36.39 6.62 -0.63
N VAL A 487 -36.58 5.57 0.16
CA VAL A 487 -37.89 5.01 0.53
C VAL A 487 -37.97 4.96 2.05
N ASN A 488 -38.93 5.66 2.64
CA ASN A 488 -39.10 5.73 4.10
C ASN A 488 -37.82 6.08 4.87
N GLY A 489 -36.99 6.98 4.32
CA GLY A 489 -35.72 7.39 4.92
C GLY A 489 -34.57 6.40 4.76
N LYS A 490 -34.78 5.27 4.06
CA LYS A 490 -33.73 4.30 3.72
C LYS A 490 -33.34 4.41 2.26
N VAL A 491 -32.04 4.36 2.00
CA VAL A 491 -31.52 4.28 0.64
C VAL A 491 -31.71 2.85 0.16
N GLU A 492 -32.46 2.69 -0.92
CA GLU A 492 -32.76 1.39 -1.52
C GLU A 492 -32.40 1.42 -3.00
N ARG A 493 -31.86 0.31 -3.51
CA ARG A 493 -31.61 0.13 -4.94
C ARG A 493 -32.92 0.26 -5.72
N ARG A 494 -32.86 0.89 -6.90
CA ARG A 494 -34.01 0.99 -7.79
C ARG A 494 -34.43 -0.40 -8.27
N PRO A 495 -35.74 -0.62 -8.42
CA PRO A 495 -36.24 -1.93 -8.80
C PRO A 495 -36.00 -2.17 -10.30
N LEU A 496 -35.94 -3.44 -10.73
CA LEU A 496 -35.58 -3.82 -12.10
C LEU A 496 -36.52 -3.26 -13.16
N GLU A 497 -37.76 -2.92 -12.81
CA GLU A 497 -38.72 -2.29 -13.71
C GLU A 497 -38.23 -0.93 -14.24
N ASP A 498 -37.48 -0.17 -13.44
CA ASP A 498 -36.86 1.07 -13.90
C ASP A 498 -35.75 0.79 -14.92
N ALA A 499 -34.96 -0.27 -14.72
CA ALA A 499 -33.96 -0.70 -15.69
C ALA A 499 -34.61 -1.21 -16.99
N PHE A 500 -35.75 -1.91 -16.92
CA PHE A 500 -36.47 -2.35 -18.11
C PHE A 500 -37.00 -1.20 -18.97
N LYS A 501 -37.45 -0.09 -18.35
CA LYS A 501 -37.83 1.13 -19.09
C LYS A 501 -36.62 1.74 -19.80
N LEU A 502 -35.48 1.81 -19.13
CA LEU A 502 -34.23 2.30 -19.72
C LEU A 502 -33.73 1.38 -20.86
N MET A 503 -33.92 0.06 -20.76
CA MET A 503 -33.64 -0.86 -21.86
C MET A 503 -34.55 -0.62 -23.09
N GLN A 504 -35.82 -0.23 -22.87
CA GLN A 504 -36.70 0.18 -23.97
C GLN A 504 -36.21 1.47 -24.63
N GLU A 505 -35.84 2.49 -23.83
CA GLU A 505 -35.25 3.73 -24.34
C GLU A 505 -33.94 3.48 -25.10
N ALA A 506 -33.10 2.57 -24.61
CA ALA A 506 -31.89 2.15 -25.29
C ALA A 506 -32.14 1.44 -26.63
N GLY A 507 -33.37 1.00 -26.88
CA GLY A 507 -33.76 0.21 -28.06
C GLY A 507 -33.39 -1.27 -27.95
N TYR A 508 -33.31 -1.80 -26.72
CA TYR A 508 -33.02 -3.19 -26.41
C TYR A 508 -34.05 -3.83 -25.43
N PRO A 509 -35.38 -3.74 -25.66
CA PRO A 509 -36.36 -4.35 -24.76
C PRO A 509 -36.11 -5.86 -24.60
N GLY A 510 -36.02 -6.32 -23.36
CA GLY A 510 -35.70 -7.73 -23.05
C GLY A 510 -34.33 -8.18 -23.57
N GLY A 511 -33.38 -7.25 -23.76
CA GLY A 511 -32.03 -7.55 -24.24
C GLY A 511 -31.96 -7.86 -25.73
N ARG A 512 -32.92 -7.39 -26.53
CA ARG A 512 -32.94 -7.60 -27.99
C ARG A 512 -33.09 -6.30 -28.76
N ASP A 513 -32.29 -6.12 -29.79
CA ASP A 513 -32.35 -4.93 -30.63
C ASP A 513 -33.72 -4.79 -31.31
N VAL A 514 -34.37 -3.63 -31.16
CA VAL A 514 -35.72 -3.39 -31.69
C VAL A 514 -35.83 -3.47 -33.21
N LYS A 515 -34.73 -3.27 -33.94
CA LYS A 515 -34.73 -3.26 -35.41
C LYS A 515 -34.49 -4.65 -35.98
N THR A 516 -33.64 -5.44 -35.33
CA THR A 516 -33.11 -6.72 -35.85
C THR A 516 -33.60 -7.94 -35.09
N GLY A 517 -34.11 -7.78 -33.86
CA GLY A 517 -34.53 -8.86 -32.97
C GLY A 517 -33.37 -9.71 -32.40
N LYS A 518 -32.12 -9.40 -32.76
CA LYS A 518 -30.94 -10.13 -32.30
C LYS A 518 -30.67 -9.86 -30.80
N PRO A 519 -30.19 -10.86 -30.04
CA PRO A 519 -29.74 -10.65 -28.68
C PRO A 519 -28.62 -9.61 -28.60
N LEU A 520 -28.66 -8.75 -27.59
CA LEU A 520 -27.57 -7.87 -27.24
C LEU A 520 -26.46 -8.69 -26.56
N VAL A 521 -25.32 -8.77 -27.22
CA VAL A 521 -24.10 -9.40 -26.69
C VAL A 521 -23.11 -8.28 -26.36
N LEU A 522 -22.65 -8.24 -25.11
CA LEU A 522 -21.64 -7.30 -24.63
C LEU A 522 -20.41 -8.07 -24.16
N ASN A 523 -19.23 -7.53 -24.43
CA ASN A 523 -17.96 -8.15 -24.11
C ASN A 523 -17.39 -7.57 -22.82
N TYR A 524 -17.08 -8.45 -21.87
CA TYR A 524 -16.41 -8.11 -20.63
C TYR A 524 -14.94 -8.51 -20.72
N ASP A 525 -14.08 -7.50 -20.88
CA ASP A 525 -12.64 -7.63 -20.99
C ASP A 525 -12.00 -7.48 -19.60
N PHE A 526 -11.28 -8.51 -19.14
CA PHE A 526 -10.61 -8.46 -17.84
C PHE A 526 -9.20 -9.04 -17.88
N GLN A 527 -8.32 -8.45 -17.05
CA GLN A 527 -6.87 -8.56 -17.11
C GLN A 527 -6.25 -9.75 -16.36
N ARG A 528 -7.02 -10.79 -16.06
CA ARG A 528 -6.56 -11.93 -15.25
C ARG A 528 -6.93 -13.26 -15.93
N VAL A 529 -6.11 -14.27 -15.71
CA VAL A 529 -6.46 -15.65 -16.09
C VAL A 529 -7.61 -16.12 -15.18
N VAL A 530 -8.62 -16.81 -15.74
CA VAL A 530 -9.76 -17.32 -14.96
C VAL A 530 -9.29 -18.40 -13.98
N THR A 531 -9.33 -18.09 -12.69
CA THR A 531 -9.21 -19.07 -11.59
C THR A 531 -10.61 -19.52 -11.13
N PRO A 532 -10.74 -20.60 -10.32
CA PRO A 532 -12.04 -20.99 -9.77
C PRO A 532 -12.76 -19.86 -9.00
N GLU A 533 -12.01 -19.05 -8.26
CA GLU A 533 -12.54 -17.91 -7.50
C GLU A 533 -13.09 -16.85 -8.46
N LEU A 534 -12.32 -16.48 -9.48
CA LEU A 534 -12.74 -15.52 -10.51
C LEU A 534 -13.92 -16.03 -11.33
N ARG A 535 -14.07 -17.34 -11.50
CA ARG A 535 -15.23 -17.92 -12.16
C ARG A 535 -16.51 -17.61 -11.39
N ALA A 536 -16.51 -17.70 -10.05
CA ALA A 536 -17.68 -17.38 -9.24
C ALA A 536 -18.11 -15.91 -9.40
N GLU A 537 -17.14 -14.98 -9.42
CA GLU A 537 -17.38 -13.55 -9.67
C GLU A 537 -17.93 -13.31 -11.09
N ASN A 538 -17.33 -13.93 -12.10
CA ASN A 538 -17.77 -13.82 -13.49
C ASN A 538 -19.18 -14.40 -13.68
N ASP A 539 -19.49 -15.56 -13.11
CA ASP A 539 -20.81 -16.18 -13.17
C ASP A 539 -21.86 -15.31 -12.46
N TRP A 540 -21.50 -14.70 -11.33
CA TRP A 540 -22.36 -13.72 -10.67
C TRP A 540 -22.63 -12.52 -11.59
N LEU A 541 -21.61 -11.93 -12.22
CA LEU A 541 -21.77 -10.81 -13.12
C LEU A 541 -22.63 -11.16 -14.35
N VAL A 542 -22.43 -12.34 -14.94
CA VAL A 542 -23.28 -12.86 -16.03
C VAL A 542 -24.74 -12.94 -15.59
N ARG A 543 -25.02 -13.40 -14.36
CA ARG A 543 -26.38 -13.41 -13.81
C ARG A 543 -26.96 -12.01 -13.62
N GLN A 544 -26.14 -11.01 -13.25
CA GLN A 544 -26.61 -9.62 -13.14
C GLN A 544 -27.05 -9.07 -14.51
N PHE A 545 -26.28 -9.32 -15.58
CA PHE A 545 -26.64 -8.90 -16.94
C PHE A 545 -27.84 -9.68 -17.51
N ALA A 546 -27.96 -10.97 -17.16
CA ALA A 546 -29.07 -11.82 -17.57
C ALA A 546 -30.43 -11.32 -17.03
N LYS A 547 -30.46 -10.59 -15.90
CA LYS A 547 -31.67 -9.92 -15.40
C LYS A 547 -32.30 -8.99 -16.45
N LEU A 548 -31.49 -8.40 -17.34
CA LEU A 548 -31.92 -7.53 -18.44
C LEU A 548 -32.05 -8.25 -19.79
N GLY A 549 -31.82 -9.57 -19.84
CA GLY A 549 -31.76 -10.35 -21.07
C GLY A 549 -30.49 -10.14 -21.90
N ILE A 550 -29.46 -9.50 -21.34
CA ILE A 550 -28.19 -9.24 -22.02
C ILE A 550 -27.28 -10.46 -21.89
N GLN A 551 -26.63 -10.85 -22.99
CA GLN A 551 -25.61 -11.89 -22.98
C GLN A 551 -24.24 -11.25 -22.76
N LEU A 552 -23.54 -11.67 -21.70
CA LEU A 552 -22.20 -11.17 -21.39
C LEU A 552 -21.13 -12.19 -21.80
N ASP A 553 -20.29 -11.83 -22.76
CA ASP A 553 -19.15 -12.63 -23.25
C ASP A 553 -17.89 -12.30 -22.44
N ILE A 554 -17.41 -13.26 -21.65
CA ILE A 554 -16.24 -13.09 -20.78
C ILE A 554 -14.95 -13.29 -21.58
N ARG A 555 -14.14 -12.23 -21.69
CA ARG A 555 -12.87 -12.21 -22.41
C ARG A 555 -11.71 -11.99 -21.45
N ALA A 556 -11.20 -13.11 -20.94
CA ALA A 556 -10.01 -13.13 -20.10
C ALA A 556 -8.75 -13.00 -20.95
N THR A 557 -7.88 -12.05 -20.62
CA THR A 557 -6.53 -11.94 -21.19
C THR A 557 -5.50 -11.79 -20.08
N ASP A 558 -4.23 -12.07 -20.36
CA ASP A 558 -3.17 -11.65 -19.45
C ASP A 558 -3.08 -10.11 -19.36
N TYR A 559 -2.37 -9.61 -18.36
CA TYR A 559 -2.26 -8.18 -18.09
C TYR A 559 -1.67 -7.39 -19.27
N ASN A 560 -0.61 -7.90 -19.90
CA ASN A 560 0.06 -7.19 -20.99
C ASN A 560 -0.83 -7.11 -22.24
N GLN A 561 -1.52 -8.22 -22.57
CA GLN A 561 -2.50 -8.24 -23.65
C GLN A 561 -3.69 -7.31 -23.37
N PHE A 562 -4.16 -7.26 -22.12
CA PHE A 562 -5.21 -6.34 -21.71
C PHE A 562 -4.76 -4.88 -21.88
N GLN A 563 -3.57 -4.53 -21.38
CA GLN A 563 -2.99 -3.19 -21.53
C GLN A 563 -2.88 -2.79 -23.01
N GLU A 564 -2.37 -3.67 -23.87
CA GLU A 564 -2.28 -3.41 -25.31
C GLU A 564 -3.66 -3.18 -25.94
N LYS A 565 -4.67 -3.96 -25.53
CA LYS A 565 -6.05 -3.81 -26.00
C LYS A 565 -6.66 -2.48 -25.57
N VAL A 566 -6.43 -2.07 -24.33
CA VAL A 566 -6.88 -0.79 -23.77
C VAL A 566 -6.19 0.39 -24.47
N LEU A 567 -4.88 0.32 -24.68
CA LEU A 567 -4.13 1.36 -25.42
C LEU A 567 -4.66 1.54 -26.85
N LYS A 568 -5.15 0.46 -27.47
CA LYS A 568 -5.80 0.50 -28.80
C LYS A 568 -7.29 0.89 -28.76
N GLY A 569 -7.88 1.10 -27.58
CA GLY A 569 -9.29 1.43 -27.41
C GLY A 569 -10.26 0.33 -27.84
N LYS A 570 -9.82 -0.93 -27.84
CA LYS A 570 -10.58 -2.08 -28.37
C LYS A 570 -11.35 -2.86 -27.30
N HIS A 571 -11.29 -2.44 -26.05
CA HIS A 571 -12.09 -2.98 -24.95
C HIS A 571 -13.51 -2.40 -24.95
N GLN A 572 -14.49 -3.15 -24.43
CA GLN A 572 -15.88 -2.70 -24.39
C GLN A 572 -16.34 -2.40 -22.95
N ILE A 573 -16.52 -3.45 -22.14
CA ILE A 573 -16.77 -3.35 -20.70
C ILE A 573 -15.54 -3.92 -19.99
N PHE A 574 -15.10 -3.31 -18.90
CA PHE A 574 -13.92 -3.77 -18.19
C PHE A 574 -14.06 -3.64 -16.68
N TRP A 575 -13.26 -4.41 -15.94
CA TRP A 575 -13.13 -4.29 -14.49
C TRP A 575 -11.78 -3.69 -14.11
N TRP A 576 -11.81 -2.66 -13.28
CA TRP A 576 -10.62 -1.94 -12.86
C TRP A 576 -10.72 -1.50 -11.41
N GLY A 577 -9.57 -1.15 -10.85
CA GLY A 577 -9.49 -0.59 -9.51
C GLY A 577 -8.45 0.51 -9.43
N TRP A 578 -8.66 1.43 -8.50
CA TRP A 578 -7.75 2.51 -8.19
C TRP A 578 -7.50 2.58 -6.69
N PHE A 579 -6.24 2.75 -6.31
CA PHE A 579 -5.82 3.04 -4.94
C PHE A 579 -5.32 4.48 -4.92
N ALA A 580 -5.74 5.26 -3.94
CA ALA A 580 -5.31 6.66 -3.87
C ALA A 580 -3.80 6.76 -3.67
N ASP A 581 -3.11 7.51 -4.52
CA ASP A 581 -1.71 7.87 -4.30
C ASP A 581 -1.59 8.86 -3.13
N TYR A 582 -2.59 9.74 -3.00
CA TYR A 582 -2.76 10.71 -1.92
C TYR A 582 -4.25 11.00 -1.69
N PRO A 583 -4.66 11.44 -0.47
CA PRO A 583 -6.05 11.51 -0.05
C PRO A 583 -6.78 12.76 -0.58
N ASP A 584 -6.69 13.03 -1.89
CA ASP A 584 -7.43 14.09 -2.57
C ASP A 584 -8.40 13.50 -3.59
N ALA A 585 -9.61 14.04 -3.65
CA ALA A 585 -10.61 13.60 -4.61
C ALA A 585 -10.20 13.83 -6.07
N GLU A 586 -9.29 14.78 -6.31
CA GLU A 586 -8.71 15.01 -7.63
C GLU A 586 -8.02 13.74 -8.18
N ASN A 587 -7.38 12.93 -7.32
CA ASN A 587 -6.77 11.64 -7.68
C ASN A 587 -7.80 10.56 -8.07
N PHE A 588 -9.10 10.82 -7.95
CA PHE A 588 -10.16 9.98 -8.53
C PHE A 588 -10.82 10.66 -9.71
N LEU A 589 -11.06 11.97 -9.63
CA LEU A 589 -11.68 12.76 -10.69
C LEU A 589 -10.83 12.79 -11.97
N PHE A 590 -9.51 12.72 -11.86
CA PHE A 590 -8.62 12.68 -13.03
C PHE A 590 -8.78 11.42 -13.89
N LEU A 591 -9.32 10.32 -13.33
CA LEU A 591 -9.59 9.06 -14.03
C LEU A 591 -10.74 9.19 -15.03
N LEU A 592 -11.49 10.28 -14.98
CA LEU A 592 -12.51 10.64 -15.97
C LEU A 592 -12.21 11.98 -16.65
N TYR A 593 -11.01 12.54 -16.49
CA TYR A 593 -10.62 13.74 -17.25
C TYR A 593 -10.31 13.36 -18.70
N GLY A 594 -10.94 14.05 -19.66
CA GLY A 594 -10.85 13.71 -21.08
C GLY A 594 -9.42 13.69 -21.63
N PRO A 595 -8.57 14.69 -21.36
CA PRO A 595 -7.16 14.69 -21.75
C PRO A 595 -6.32 13.55 -21.15
N ASN A 596 -6.82 12.84 -20.15
CA ASN A 596 -6.16 11.65 -19.59
C ASN A 596 -6.60 10.34 -20.27
N ALA A 597 -7.35 10.39 -21.39
CA ALA A 597 -7.84 9.19 -22.06
C ALA A 597 -6.71 8.20 -22.41
N LYS A 598 -6.79 6.97 -21.87
CA LYS A 598 -5.76 5.94 -21.97
C LYS A 598 -5.43 5.59 -23.43
N SER A 599 -6.42 5.56 -24.31
CA SER A 599 -6.22 5.21 -25.73
C SER A 599 -5.74 6.38 -26.60
N VAL A 600 -5.71 7.61 -26.08
CA VAL A 600 -5.35 8.82 -26.86
C VAL A 600 -4.02 9.40 -26.38
N THR A 601 -3.87 9.59 -25.07
CA THR A 601 -2.71 10.24 -24.44
C THR A 601 -1.93 9.30 -23.54
N GLN A 602 -2.36 8.05 -23.40
CA GLN A 602 -1.80 7.08 -22.45
C GLN A 602 -1.90 7.52 -20.98
N GLY A 603 -2.81 8.45 -20.65
CA GLY A 603 -3.15 8.82 -19.27
C GLY A 603 -4.08 7.79 -18.60
N GLU A 604 -4.48 7.99 -17.34
CA GLU A 604 -5.16 6.94 -16.56
C GLU A 604 -6.69 6.82 -16.74
N ASN A 605 -7.31 7.58 -17.63
CA ASN A 605 -8.73 7.45 -17.94
C ASN A 605 -8.97 6.26 -18.88
N THR A 606 -9.08 5.07 -18.27
CA THR A 606 -9.31 3.78 -18.96
C THR A 606 -10.69 3.69 -19.62
N ALA A 607 -11.66 4.47 -19.14
CA ALA A 607 -12.97 4.58 -19.79
C ALA A 607 -12.94 5.44 -21.06
N ASN A 608 -11.85 6.17 -21.33
CA ASN A 608 -11.77 7.17 -22.41
C ASN A 608 -12.91 8.22 -22.36
N TYR A 609 -13.48 8.46 -21.17
CA TYR A 609 -14.62 9.36 -21.00
C TYR A 609 -14.22 10.80 -21.34
N VAL A 610 -15.07 11.50 -22.10
CA VAL A 610 -14.87 12.91 -22.45
C VAL A 610 -16.19 13.65 -22.33
N ASN A 611 -16.20 14.66 -21.45
CA ASN A 611 -17.30 15.61 -21.28
C ASN A 611 -16.72 17.03 -21.11
N PRO A 612 -17.02 17.97 -22.01
CA PRO A 612 -16.43 19.32 -21.97
C PRO A 612 -16.67 20.09 -20.67
N GLU A 613 -17.82 19.89 -20.03
CA GLU A 613 -18.13 20.55 -18.76
C GLU A 613 -17.38 19.90 -17.60
N PHE A 614 -17.31 18.56 -17.56
CA PHE A 614 -16.46 17.86 -16.59
C PHE A 614 -14.99 18.30 -16.73
N ASP A 615 -14.48 18.37 -17.96
CA ASP A 615 -13.10 18.79 -18.22
C ASP A 615 -12.83 20.24 -17.79
N ARG A 616 -13.81 21.13 -18.00
CA ARG A 616 -13.73 22.52 -17.55
C ARG A 616 -13.73 22.61 -16.02
N LEU A 617 -14.57 21.82 -15.35
CA LEU A 617 -14.64 21.75 -13.89
C LEU A 617 -13.39 21.13 -13.29
N TYR A 618 -12.84 20.08 -13.88
CA TYR A 618 -11.59 19.45 -13.44
C TYR A 618 -10.41 20.43 -13.51
N ARG A 619 -10.25 21.18 -14.61
CA ARG A 619 -9.20 22.23 -14.67
C ARG A 619 -9.37 23.31 -13.61
N LYS A 620 -10.61 23.67 -13.27
CA LYS A 620 -10.90 24.59 -12.16
C LYS A 620 -10.58 23.94 -10.81
N LEU A 621 -10.91 22.66 -10.61
CA LEU A 621 -10.63 21.92 -9.39
C LEU A 621 -9.14 21.93 -9.06
N GLN A 622 -8.28 21.74 -10.07
CA GLN A 622 -6.82 21.68 -9.93
C GLN A 622 -6.22 22.96 -9.33
N SER A 623 -6.91 24.10 -9.38
CA SER A 623 -6.43 25.36 -8.80
C SER A 623 -7.13 25.79 -7.51
N LEU A 624 -8.12 25.04 -7.05
CA LEU A 624 -8.83 25.34 -5.82
C LEU A 624 -8.18 24.67 -4.61
N GLU A 625 -8.06 25.45 -3.53
CA GLU A 625 -7.76 24.90 -2.21
C GLU A 625 -9.00 24.23 -1.59
N ASP A 626 -8.76 23.40 -0.59
CA ASP A 626 -9.84 22.75 0.17
C ASP A 626 -10.73 23.80 0.83
N GLY A 627 -11.98 23.88 0.38
CA GLY A 627 -12.99 24.82 0.86
C GLY A 627 -14.32 24.66 0.14
N PRO A 628 -15.32 25.50 0.46
CA PRO A 628 -16.67 25.39 -0.10
C PRO A 628 -16.71 25.42 -1.64
N ALA A 629 -15.83 26.22 -2.27
CA ALA A 629 -15.75 26.30 -3.73
C ALA A 629 -15.28 24.99 -4.36
N LYS A 630 -14.24 24.35 -3.82
CA LYS A 630 -13.75 23.04 -4.28
C LYS A 630 -14.82 21.97 -4.07
N ALA A 631 -15.44 21.93 -2.88
CA ALA A 631 -16.51 20.99 -2.57
C ALA A 631 -17.71 21.12 -3.53
N GLN A 632 -18.09 22.34 -3.93
CA GLN A 632 -19.15 22.56 -4.90
C GLN A 632 -18.78 22.06 -6.31
N VAL A 633 -17.56 22.35 -6.78
CA VAL A 633 -17.05 21.86 -8.06
C VAL A 633 -17.04 20.33 -8.07
N MET A 634 -16.55 19.71 -7.00
CA MET A 634 -16.54 18.26 -6.84
C MET A 634 -17.94 17.64 -6.89
N ALA A 635 -18.91 18.25 -6.21
CA ALA A 635 -20.30 17.78 -6.23
C ALA A 635 -20.88 17.83 -7.66
N GLN A 636 -20.67 18.94 -8.38
CA GLN A 636 -21.11 19.08 -9.78
C GLN A 636 -20.48 18.03 -10.69
N MET A 637 -19.18 17.79 -10.54
CA MET A 637 -18.47 16.76 -11.30
C MET A 637 -19.03 15.37 -11.02
N ASN A 638 -19.26 15.03 -9.74
CA ASN A 638 -19.83 13.75 -9.33
C ASN A 638 -21.25 13.55 -9.91
N ASP A 639 -22.08 14.59 -9.91
CA ASP A 639 -23.44 14.54 -10.47
C ASP A 639 -23.44 14.33 -11.99
N ILE A 640 -22.53 15.01 -12.71
CA ILE A 640 -22.35 14.81 -14.17
C ILE A 640 -22.05 13.34 -14.46
N VAL A 641 -21.07 12.76 -13.77
CA VAL A 641 -20.65 11.39 -14.07
C VAL A 641 -21.64 10.37 -13.57
N ARG A 642 -22.33 10.60 -12.45
CA ARG A 642 -23.48 9.77 -12.01
C ARG A 642 -24.55 9.68 -13.09
N GLN A 643 -24.88 10.82 -13.71
CA GLN A 643 -25.86 10.89 -14.78
C GLN A 643 -25.35 10.22 -16.07
N ASP A 644 -24.12 10.51 -16.49
CA ASP A 644 -23.54 9.94 -17.71
C ASP A 644 -23.25 8.43 -17.59
N ALA A 645 -23.09 7.95 -16.36
CA ALA A 645 -22.78 6.58 -15.98
C ALA A 645 -21.60 5.97 -16.77
N PRO A 646 -20.43 6.62 -16.86
CA PRO A 646 -19.27 6.05 -17.56
C PRO A 646 -18.76 4.78 -16.85
N TRP A 647 -19.06 4.63 -15.56
CA TRP A 647 -18.87 3.42 -14.78
C TRP A 647 -20.19 2.94 -14.17
N ALA A 648 -20.32 1.63 -13.99
CA ALA A 648 -21.10 1.08 -12.89
C ALA A 648 -20.18 1.10 -11.65
N TRP A 649 -20.54 1.95 -10.69
CA TRP A 649 -19.66 2.46 -9.64
C TRP A 649 -18.95 1.44 -8.76
N GLY A 650 -19.44 0.20 -8.72
CA GLY A 650 -18.82 -0.90 -8.00
C GLY A 650 -18.85 -0.69 -6.49
N TYR A 651 -17.70 -0.77 -5.84
CA TYR A 651 -17.60 -0.73 -4.38
C TYR A 651 -16.31 -0.10 -3.89
N TRP A 652 -16.35 0.35 -2.64
CA TRP A 652 -15.20 0.81 -1.86
C TRP A 652 -14.72 -0.33 -0.98
N SER A 653 -13.51 -0.88 -1.22
CA SER A 653 -13.05 -2.04 -0.46
C SER A 653 -12.86 -1.73 1.02
N TYR A 654 -13.22 -2.69 1.87
CA TYR A 654 -12.86 -2.64 3.27
C TYR A 654 -11.35 -2.78 3.46
N SER A 655 -10.84 -2.03 4.43
CA SER A 655 -9.47 -2.05 4.91
C SER A 655 -9.53 -2.36 6.40
N ALA A 656 -9.13 -3.58 6.72
CA ALA A 656 -9.11 -4.09 8.07
C ALA A 656 -7.75 -4.68 8.39
N LEU A 657 -7.12 -4.13 9.43
CA LEU A 657 -5.91 -4.70 10.00
C LEU A 657 -6.28 -5.75 11.04
N ALA A 658 -5.32 -6.60 11.37
CA ALA A 658 -5.47 -7.60 12.42
C ALA A 658 -4.35 -7.43 13.44
N PHE A 659 -4.74 -7.35 14.71
CA PHE A 659 -3.83 -7.17 15.83
C PHE A 659 -4.17 -8.14 16.95
N GLN A 660 -3.16 -8.61 17.65
CA GLN A 660 -3.35 -9.26 18.95
C GLN A 660 -3.95 -8.27 19.96
N HIS A 661 -4.64 -8.79 20.99
CA HIS A 661 -5.25 -7.92 22.01
C HIS A 661 -4.23 -7.09 22.80
N TRP A 662 -3.00 -7.59 22.95
CA TRP A 662 -1.90 -6.86 23.60
C TRP A 662 -1.25 -5.78 22.72
N VAL A 663 -1.71 -5.61 21.48
CA VAL A 663 -1.27 -4.51 20.60
C VAL A 663 -2.26 -3.36 20.66
N TYR A 664 -1.74 -2.15 20.87
CA TYR A 664 -2.52 -0.93 21.02
C TYR A 664 -2.19 0.08 19.92
N ASN A 665 -3.07 1.09 19.78
CA ASN A 665 -2.93 2.21 18.85
C ASN A 665 -2.98 1.83 17.36
N GLY A 666 -3.52 0.65 17.05
CA GLY A 666 -3.73 0.20 15.67
C GLY A 666 -4.99 0.81 15.06
N LYS A 667 -4.83 1.71 14.07
CA LYS A 667 -5.92 2.25 13.25
C LYS A 667 -5.67 1.95 11.77
N PRO A 668 -6.63 1.36 11.02
CA PRO A 668 -6.44 1.01 9.61
C PRO A 668 -6.39 2.22 8.68
N GLY A 669 -5.82 2.02 7.48
CA GLY A 669 -5.76 2.99 6.38
C GLY A 669 -4.51 2.84 5.51
N VAL A 670 -4.61 3.05 4.19
CA VAL A 670 -3.47 2.89 3.25
C VAL A 670 -2.50 4.08 3.17
N VAL A 671 -2.92 5.25 3.66
CA VAL A 671 -2.16 6.51 3.50
C VAL A 671 -1.10 6.69 4.60
N VAL A 672 -1.37 6.22 5.81
CA VAL A 672 -0.41 6.27 6.94
C VAL A 672 0.50 5.05 6.86
N ARG A 673 1.73 5.28 6.37
CA ARG A 673 2.72 4.22 6.07
C ARG A 673 3.84 4.09 7.12
N ASP A 674 3.89 5.01 8.08
CA ASP A 674 4.90 5.09 9.16
C ASP A 674 4.29 4.73 10.54
N ARG A 675 3.48 3.67 10.57
CA ARG A 675 2.63 3.32 11.72
C ARG A 675 3.36 2.63 12.86
N ALA A 676 4.49 1.96 12.61
CA ALA A 676 5.15 1.13 13.62
C ALA A 676 5.55 1.95 14.84
N ARG A 677 5.95 3.21 14.67
CA ARG A 677 6.28 4.09 15.80
C ARG A 677 5.12 4.35 16.77
N TYR A 678 3.89 4.22 16.30
CA TYR A 678 2.68 4.50 17.07
C TYR A 678 2.13 3.28 17.77
N LEU A 679 2.49 2.07 17.32
CA LEU A 679 2.05 0.83 17.92
C LEU A 679 2.75 0.59 19.25
N ARG A 680 1.99 0.17 20.26
CA ARG A 680 2.50 -0.26 21.55
C ARG A 680 2.15 -1.72 21.78
N VAL A 681 3.09 -2.49 22.33
CA VAL A 681 2.92 -3.90 22.66
C VAL A 681 3.02 -4.09 24.17
N ASP A 682 2.08 -4.80 24.78
CA ASP A 682 2.25 -5.36 26.11
C ASP A 682 2.98 -6.71 26.03
N ALA A 683 4.31 -6.67 26.15
CA ALA A 683 5.16 -7.85 26.05
C ALA A 683 4.96 -8.83 27.21
N GLN A 684 4.50 -8.35 28.37
CA GLN A 684 4.25 -9.21 29.52
C GLN A 684 2.98 -10.02 29.30
N GLU A 685 1.91 -9.38 28.85
CA GLU A 685 0.66 -10.05 28.47
C GLU A 685 0.90 -11.05 27.34
N ARG A 686 1.61 -10.66 26.28
CA ARG A 686 1.98 -11.57 25.18
C ARG A 686 2.69 -12.81 25.70
N ALA A 687 3.72 -12.65 26.54
CA ALA A 687 4.48 -13.78 27.06
C ALA A 687 3.60 -14.75 27.89
N GLN A 688 2.69 -14.21 28.70
CA GLN A 688 1.73 -15.00 29.47
C GLN A 688 0.79 -15.78 28.54
N LYS A 689 0.23 -15.11 27.53
CA LYS A 689 -0.74 -15.70 26.60
C LYS A 689 -0.12 -16.72 25.67
N VAL A 690 1.07 -16.46 25.13
CA VAL A 690 1.80 -17.43 24.30
C VAL A 690 2.08 -18.71 25.10
N ALA A 691 2.47 -18.60 26.37
CA ALA A 691 2.68 -19.75 27.24
C ALA A 691 1.38 -20.51 27.56
N GLU A 692 0.27 -19.79 27.79
CA GLU A 692 -1.05 -20.37 28.01
C GLU A 692 -1.55 -21.15 26.78
N TRP A 693 -1.37 -20.57 25.59
CA TRP A 693 -1.96 -21.04 24.33
C TRP A 693 -1.19 -22.17 23.65
N ASN A 694 0.13 -22.24 23.85
CA ASN A 694 1.01 -23.17 23.15
C ASN A 694 1.58 -24.26 24.07
N HIS A 695 0.86 -24.62 25.13
CA HIS A 695 1.28 -25.70 26.01
C HIS A 695 1.24 -27.06 25.28
N PRO A 696 2.30 -27.86 25.35
CA PRO A 696 2.33 -29.16 24.69
C PRO A 696 1.35 -30.14 25.34
N VAL A 697 0.57 -30.83 24.51
CA VAL A 697 -0.41 -31.85 24.96
C VAL A 697 0.26 -33.22 25.00
N TRP A 698 0.68 -33.66 26.19
CA TRP A 698 1.48 -34.87 26.39
C TRP A 698 0.69 -36.18 26.45
N TRP A 699 -0.60 -36.14 26.79
CA TRP A 699 -1.37 -37.33 27.10
C TRP A 699 -1.44 -38.37 25.95
N PRO A 700 -1.49 -38.00 24.64
CA PRO A 700 -1.52 -39.00 23.57
C PRO A 700 -0.21 -39.81 23.52
N LEU A 701 0.93 -39.18 23.81
CA LEU A 701 2.22 -39.85 23.88
C LEU A 701 2.27 -40.82 25.07
N LEU A 702 1.70 -40.41 26.22
CA LEU A 702 1.56 -41.29 27.38
C LEU A 702 0.64 -42.48 27.09
N ALA A 703 -0.46 -42.28 26.38
CA ALA A 703 -1.38 -43.33 25.97
C ALA A 703 -0.73 -44.32 24.98
N LEU A 704 0.03 -43.82 24.01
CA LEU A 704 0.81 -44.64 23.08
C LEU A 704 1.90 -45.45 23.81
N ALA A 705 2.61 -44.84 24.75
CA ALA A 705 3.61 -45.53 25.56
C ALA A 705 2.98 -46.63 26.44
N ALA A 706 1.83 -46.35 27.07
CA ALA A 706 1.07 -47.32 27.84
C ALA A 706 0.56 -48.48 26.97
N GLY A 707 0.03 -48.18 25.78
CA GLY A 707 -0.41 -49.17 24.80
C GLY A 707 0.75 -50.06 24.32
N GLY A 708 1.90 -49.45 23.99
CA GLY A 708 3.11 -50.17 23.62
C GLY A 708 3.62 -51.09 24.74
N LEU A 709 3.59 -50.62 25.99
CA LEU A 709 3.94 -51.43 27.16
C LEU A 709 2.96 -52.60 27.35
N ALA A 710 1.66 -52.38 27.17
CA ALA A 710 0.65 -53.43 27.25
C ALA A 710 0.88 -54.51 26.19
N VAL A 711 1.16 -54.12 24.94
CA VAL A 711 1.50 -55.04 23.85
C VAL A 711 2.80 -55.80 24.15
N PHE A 712 3.82 -55.13 24.70
CA PHE A 712 5.07 -55.77 25.09
C PHE A 712 4.85 -56.82 26.19
N ILE A 713 4.07 -56.49 27.23
CA ILE A 713 3.73 -57.43 28.32
C ILE A 713 2.95 -58.62 27.77
N ALA A 714 1.95 -58.39 26.91
CA ALA A 714 1.14 -59.44 26.31
C ALA A 714 2.00 -60.38 25.44
N THR A 715 2.85 -59.82 24.58
CA THR A 715 3.77 -60.59 23.73
C THR A 715 4.76 -61.40 24.56
N ARG A 716 5.32 -60.81 25.63
CA ARG A 716 6.25 -61.51 26.54
C ARG A 716 5.57 -62.65 27.29
N ARG A 717 4.32 -62.45 27.74
CA ARG A 717 3.51 -63.50 28.39
C ARG A 717 3.21 -64.65 27.41
N ALA A 718 2.79 -64.33 26.18
CA ALA A 718 2.53 -65.33 25.14
C ALA A 718 3.80 -66.11 24.75
N TRP A 719 4.94 -65.43 24.64
CA TRP A 719 6.23 -66.07 24.37
C TRP A 719 6.66 -67.02 25.49
N ARG A 720 6.58 -66.60 26.76
CA ARG A 720 6.85 -67.47 27.92
C ARG A 720 5.90 -68.66 27.99
N ALA A 721 4.61 -68.45 27.73
CA ALA A 721 3.63 -69.53 27.70
C ALA A 721 3.95 -70.57 26.62
N ARG A 722 4.42 -70.12 25.43
CA ARG A 722 4.92 -71.00 24.38
C ARG A 722 6.17 -71.77 24.82
N GLU A 723 7.17 -71.11 25.40
CA GLU A 723 8.37 -71.80 25.92
C GLU A 723 8.01 -72.91 26.90
N THR A 724 7.10 -72.63 27.86
CA THR A 724 6.64 -73.62 28.84
C THR A 724 5.77 -74.72 28.23
N ALA A 725 5.05 -74.47 27.14
CA ALA A 725 4.25 -75.49 26.46
C ALA A 725 5.11 -76.53 25.73
N THR A 726 6.26 -76.11 25.18
CA THR A 726 7.26 -77.03 24.58
C THR A 726 7.98 -77.92 25.59
N ALA A 727 7.93 -77.62 26.89
CA ALA A 727 8.50 -78.46 27.94
C ALA A 727 7.59 -79.62 28.38
N LEU A 728 6.31 -79.63 27.95
CA LEU A 728 5.31 -80.66 28.31
C LEU A 728 5.02 -81.66 27.17
N ALA A 729 5.70 -81.58 26.04
CA ALA A 729 5.58 -82.53 24.91
C ALA A 729 6.68 -83.61 24.91
N GLY A 730 7.32 -83.85 26.06
CA GLY A 730 8.38 -84.84 26.25
C GLY A 730 8.18 -85.69 27.50
N THR A 731 7.09 -86.45 27.54
CA THR A 731 6.95 -87.70 28.31
C THR A 731 6.19 -88.70 27.48
#